data_AF-A0A1J4JVB5-F1
#
_entry.id   AF-A0A1J4JVB5-F1
#
_cell.length_a   1.000
_cell.length_b   1.000
_cell.length_c   1.000
_cell.angle_alpha   90.00
_cell.angle_beta   90.00
_cell.angle_gamma   90.00
#
_symmetry.space_group_name_H-M   'P 1'
#
loop_
_entity.id
_entity.type
_entity.pdbx_description
1 polymer ?
#
loop_
_entity_poly.entity_id
_entity_poly.type
_entity_poly.pdbx_seq_one_letter_code
_entity_poly.pdbx_strand_id
1 'polypeptide(L)'
;MFLFSLFNLLSCARQPLFQSQYPIDRDFCKVNIDGYQYSLLGMANRVDKYKPPNENYTYIMRICKEITQADLPINTSIDLSDAYVVRCDTKECQVLIHENSFDWTFYNANDKASGVIYHAIGEPFKISDISYYTFDVQYNFMCNPDSTDPDVAARYIFSNIDTDESLLKIMVDTAYGCGQGNQSIPTPTPNPFTPNCDYTDRYDELMDYGIDLHLGDMNGGPYGIRSVNLSINSGIIMGYLFYQPCERMECPPGYKCKSDSYSSAWFCLYDSHECESWGIIRNQEKFVTPQEDLLDGVNVTFTHETEDKKMVLMLGCDRFLPKNHIDFASKVTKSGNEAVIKGRSQNACIVPLPDPTPKPEKCKFEATNPTQKSTITLNMVDYDKGDMVGWTADVKISSTKENAVLYYEPCDNVFCPKGAYCEGDEDATIYLCKLSTSGKQECAGYGLLNNSINMYFMSVYDITEGVKVDYSADLGRTAVVNWRCDSTLASKQLRLPTEVSLYKNELSFEVYSKDACGSGNPTPRPEWHPPKPTIPPNPTPTPQPSVNPTDVYVINETHYILTPLSNYQQDVFKGNLTIMGPSSQEGKVYAEFHPWKFIDCPAGYECSANQKDANFWACWIEDDKSKYCHAIGDTRIKNEMYPMTPSNPDRGVELIFGGVWGLDTHFDIECDKHEDNYSIPFDHATVLSYSQTRNGTYFKAFLDSGAVCPREFEPIRTPVPAARQTPAPGYVPQYQYSKTIGDKMISINLGDLETHTEIITIGLFPHYQRNLFRYYPKTPGAAPTGYRVIDTDKTTANVWRCFNLSGVGYCHTCGDLNINLDYQLVKQNDLSGGLSLNYEGGYGQYETHVQLICNESIKGNEVDFDDVGFFTYQMKSPIIFAHTSLICPKSTGPTTAPTSAPITPTTEPTISPEPGERSNVTGGSIFLFIVIAGLVLYLAIGVLVGFVRQGTLGFPNADFWEEFFECVVAAVTFIFTCGKKGPSSLMADGQLYEKAVA
;
A
#
# COMPACT_ATOMS: atom_id res chain seq x y z
N MET A 1 5.56 61.87 21.14
CA MET A 1 7.03 62.03 21.02
C MET A 1 7.64 60.68 21.37
N PHE A 2 8.29 59.90 20.52
CA PHE A 2 8.78 59.97 19.13
C PHE A 2 8.79 58.48 18.66
N LEU A 3 8.07 58.12 17.60
CA LEU A 3 8.56 57.80 16.23
C LEU A 3 9.58 56.63 16.16
N PHE A 4 9.62 55.72 15.19
CA PHE A 4 8.78 55.18 14.10
C PHE A 4 9.74 54.34 13.23
N SER A 5 9.20 53.40 12.45
CA SER A 5 9.82 52.67 11.30
C SER A 5 10.53 51.35 11.60
N LEU A 6 9.92 50.21 11.26
CA LEU A 6 9.65 49.63 9.92
C LEU A 6 10.92 49.06 9.26
N PHE A 7 11.00 47.73 9.20
CA PHE A 7 11.10 46.98 7.94
C PHE A 7 10.59 45.54 8.20
N ASN A 8 9.27 45.36 8.05
CA ASN A 8 8.66 44.06 7.78
C ASN A 8 8.76 43.83 6.28
N LEU A 9 9.53 42.84 5.86
CA LEU A 9 9.31 42.17 4.58
C LEU A 9 8.27 41.08 4.84
N LEU A 10 7.02 41.43 4.52
CA LEU A 10 5.93 40.49 4.33
C LEU A 10 6.27 39.63 3.10
N SER A 11 6.85 38.46 3.33
CA SER A 11 6.57 37.31 2.47
C SER A 11 5.41 36.57 3.12
N CYS A 12 4.19 36.87 2.68
CA CYS A 12 3.07 35.96 2.88
C CYS A 12 3.36 34.73 2.02
N ALA A 13 4.11 33.77 2.57
CA ALA A 13 4.12 32.43 2.03
C ALA A 13 2.68 31.92 2.13
N ARG A 14 2.01 31.81 0.97
CA ARG A 14 0.75 31.07 0.84
C ARG A 14 1.00 29.69 1.42
N GLN A 15 0.36 29.36 2.55
CA GLN A 15 0.14 27.96 2.84
C GLN A 15 -0.80 27.46 1.74
N PRO A 16 -0.48 26.38 1.01
CA PRO A 16 -1.45 25.72 0.16
C PRO A 16 -2.60 25.27 1.07
N LEU A 17 -3.66 26.07 1.08
CA LEU A 17 -4.95 25.67 1.61
C LEU A 17 -5.49 24.64 0.62
N PHE A 18 -5.90 23.49 1.15
CA PHE A 18 -6.74 22.47 0.51
C PHE A 18 -6.04 21.31 -0.21
N GLN A 19 -5.47 20.39 0.58
CA GLN A 19 -5.76 18.97 0.37
C GLN A 19 -6.69 18.52 1.50
N SER A 20 -7.95 18.21 1.17
CA SER A 20 -8.93 17.78 2.16
C SER A 20 -8.54 16.42 2.75
N GLN A 21 -8.36 16.32 4.07
CA GLN A 21 -8.21 15.06 4.81
C GLN A 21 -9.47 14.17 4.80
N TYR A 22 -10.54 14.59 4.10
CA TYR A 22 -11.85 13.94 4.13
C TYR A 22 -12.13 13.23 2.81
N PRO A 23 -12.74 12.04 2.83
CA PRO A 23 -13.31 11.42 1.64
C PRO A 23 -14.39 12.35 1.04
N ILE A 24 -14.30 12.60 -0.26
CA ILE A 24 -15.15 13.54 -0.98
C ILE A 24 -15.60 12.89 -2.29
N ASP A 25 -16.91 12.93 -2.55
CA ASP A 25 -17.54 12.53 -3.80
C ASP A 25 -18.20 13.75 -4.44
N ARG A 26 -17.82 14.07 -5.67
CA ARG A 26 -18.20 15.30 -6.37
C ARG A 26 -19.17 14.96 -7.50
N ASP A 27 -20.25 15.71 -7.58
CA ASP A 27 -21.21 15.65 -8.68
C ASP A 27 -21.51 17.09 -9.15
N PHE A 28 -22.18 17.23 -10.29
CA PHE A 28 -22.56 18.51 -10.84
C PHE A 28 -23.38 19.32 -9.82
N CYS A 29 -22.73 20.35 -9.25
CA CYS A 29 -23.28 21.22 -8.22
C CYS A 29 -23.80 20.51 -6.95
N LYS A 30 -23.25 19.32 -6.66
CA LYS A 30 -23.47 18.60 -5.42
C LYS A 30 -22.16 18.05 -4.92
N VAL A 31 -22.08 17.83 -3.62
CA VAL A 31 -20.91 17.16 -3.03
C VAL A 31 -21.36 16.36 -1.83
N ASN A 32 -20.75 15.19 -1.63
CA ASN A 32 -20.79 14.44 -0.39
C ASN A 32 -19.39 14.47 0.22
N ILE A 33 -19.22 15.23 1.32
CA ILE A 33 -17.95 15.33 2.04
C ILE A 33 -18.14 14.59 3.36
N ASP A 34 -17.42 13.49 3.57
CA ASP A 34 -17.44 12.71 4.80
C ASP A 34 -18.86 12.33 5.30
N GLY A 35 -19.74 11.93 4.38
CA GLY A 35 -21.12 11.53 4.68
C GLY A 35 -22.13 12.68 4.82
N TYR A 36 -21.71 13.92 4.55
CA TYR A 36 -22.57 15.11 4.51
C TYR A 36 -22.77 15.58 3.07
N GLN A 37 -24.02 15.53 2.61
CA GLN A 37 -24.37 15.95 1.27
C GLN A 37 -24.85 17.41 1.22
N TYR A 38 -24.35 18.14 0.23
CA TYR A 38 -24.78 19.50 -0.12
C TYR A 38 -25.22 19.51 -1.58
N SER A 39 -26.20 20.35 -1.92
CA SER A 39 -26.72 20.46 -3.28
C SER A 39 -27.14 21.89 -3.57
N LEU A 40 -26.41 22.54 -4.49
CA LEU A 40 -26.69 23.91 -4.93
C LEU A 40 -27.59 23.98 -6.15
N LEU A 41 -28.08 22.84 -6.67
CA LEU A 41 -28.93 22.81 -7.88
C LEU A 41 -30.17 23.72 -7.80
N GLY A 42 -30.73 23.94 -6.60
CA GLY A 42 -31.86 24.85 -6.42
C GLY A 42 -31.52 26.31 -6.72
N MET A 43 -30.23 26.66 -6.77
CA MET A 43 -29.69 27.99 -7.04
C MET A 43 -29.24 28.19 -8.48
N ALA A 44 -29.49 27.24 -9.40
CA ALA A 44 -28.99 27.28 -10.79
C ALA A 44 -29.45 28.50 -11.63
N ASN A 45 -30.53 29.17 -11.22
CA ASN A 45 -31.04 30.37 -11.88
C ASN A 45 -30.49 31.68 -11.29
N ARG A 46 -29.77 31.60 -10.17
CA ARG A 46 -29.17 32.77 -9.52
C ARG A 46 -28.07 33.36 -10.40
N VAL A 47 -28.09 34.69 -10.54
CA VAL A 47 -27.04 35.46 -11.22
C VAL A 47 -26.59 36.56 -10.28
N ASP A 48 -25.39 36.42 -9.73
CA ASP A 48 -24.79 37.45 -8.89
C ASP A 48 -24.09 38.48 -9.78
N LYS A 49 -24.30 39.77 -9.49
CA LYS A 49 -23.64 40.89 -10.18
C LYS A 49 -22.99 41.80 -9.16
N TYR A 50 -21.69 42.00 -9.26
CA TYR A 50 -20.92 42.83 -8.34
C TYR A 50 -19.99 43.78 -9.08
N LYS A 51 -20.01 45.07 -8.71
CA LYS A 51 -19.09 46.08 -9.22
C LYS A 51 -18.26 46.63 -8.06
N PRO A 52 -16.95 46.32 -7.98
CA PRO A 52 -16.08 46.90 -6.98
C PRO A 52 -16.06 48.43 -7.09
N PRO A 53 -15.98 49.20 -5.98
CA PRO A 53 -16.03 50.66 -6.02
C PRO A 53 -14.93 51.33 -6.84
N ASN A 54 -13.76 50.67 -6.95
CA ASN A 54 -12.56 51.22 -7.57
C ASN A 54 -12.26 50.62 -8.95
N GLU A 55 -13.22 49.92 -9.54
CA GLU A 55 -13.03 49.25 -10.83
C GLU A 55 -14.12 49.60 -11.83
N ASN A 56 -13.74 49.58 -13.11
CA ASN A 56 -14.68 49.81 -14.21
C ASN A 56 -15.44 48.54 -14.61
N TYR A 57 -14.97 47.37 -14.17
CA TYR A 57 -15.56 46.09 -14.48
C TYR A 57 -16.70 45.73 -13.53
N THR A 58 -17.71 45.06 -14.07
CA THR A 58 -18.77 44.38 -13.33
C THR A 58 -18.55 42.88 -13.45
N TYR A 59 -18.42 42.20 -12.33
CA TYR A 59 -18.30 40.76 -12.23
C TYR A 59 -19.70 40.16 -12.26
N ILE A 60 -19.89 39.15 -13.10
CA ILE A 60 -21.14 38.43 -13.29
C ILE A 60 -20.84 36.96 -13.06
N MET A 61 -21.57 36.35 -12.14
CA MET A 61 -21.31 34.98 -11.70
C MET A 61 -22.60 34.18 -11.71
N ARG A 62 -22.50 32.92 -12.12
CA ARG A 62 -23.55 31.92 -12.00
C ARG A 62 -23.02 30.70 -11.26
N ILE A 63 -23.96 29.95 -10.69
CA ILE A 63 -23.71 28.71 -9.96
C ILE A 63 -24.55 27.63 -10.63
N CYS A 64 -23.99 26.44 -10.79
CA CYS A 64 -24.67 25.28 -11.42
C CYS A 64 -25.18 25.49 -12.84
N LYS A 65 -24.76 26.55 -13.52
CA LYS A 65 -25.16 26.85 -14.89
C LYS A 65 -24.22 27.85 -15.52
N GLU A 66 -23.90 27.62 -16.79
CA GLU A 66 -23.11 28.53 -17.61
C GLU A 66 -23.76 29.90 -17.77
N ILE A 67 -22.90 30.91 -17.86
CA ILE A 67 -23.24 32.28 -18.23
C ILE A 67 -23.68 32.30 -19.69
N THR A 68 -24.79 32.98 -19.95
CA THR A 68 -25.34 33.13 -21.30
C THR A 68 -25.19 34.57 -21.76
N GLN A 69 -25.32 34.79 -23.07
CA GLN A 69 -25.30 36.13 -23.66
C GLN A 69 -26.38 37.06 -23.08
N ALA A 70 -27.47 36.51 -22.53
CA ALA A 70 -28.54 37.28 -21.87
C ALA A 70 -28.13 37.83 -20.49
N ASP A 71 -27.12 37.25 -19.85
CA ASP A 71 -26.64 37.67 -18.54
C ASP A 71 -25.72 38.91 -18.64
N LEU A 72 -25.09 39.10 -19.81
CA LEU A 72 -24.08 40.12 -20.09
C LEU A 72 -24.69 41.50 -20.42
N PRO A 73 -24.01 42.60 -20.04
CA PRO A 73 -24.48 43.97 -20.31
C PRO A 73 -24.27 44.41 -21.76
N ILE A 74 -23.44 43.67 -22.51
CA ILE A 74 -23.08 43.96 -23.91
C ILE A 74 -23.15 42.67 -24.73
N ASN A 75 -23.48 42.81 -26.02
CA ASN A 75 -23.40 41.70 -26.96
C ASN A 75 -21.93 41.50 -27.38
N THR A 76 -21.37 40.33 -27.09
CA THR A 76 -19.93 40.04 -27.27
C THR A 76 -19.75 38.69 -27.96
N SER A 77 -18.59 38.49 -28.59
CA SER A 77 -18.24 37.23 -29.27
C SER A 77 -17.30 36.37 -28.44
N ILE A 78 -17.23 36.56 -27.12
CA ILE A 78 -16.44 35.68 -26.27
C ILE A 78 -17.07 34.30 -26.23
N ASP A 79 -16.21 33.29 -26.10
CA ASP A 79 -16.64 31.93 -25.85
C ASP A 79 -17.17 31.83 -24.42
N LEU A 80 -18.44 31.45 -24.29
CA LEU A 80 -19.11 31.30 -22.99
C LEU A 80 -19.28 29.83 -22.59
N SER A 81 -18.77 28.89 -23.40
CA SER A 81 -18.82 27.47 -23.09
C SER A 81 -18.15 27.20 -21.74
N ASP A 82 -18.91 26.60 -20.83
CA ASP A 82 -18.52 26.28 -19.46
C ASP A 82 -18.14 27.50 -18.60
N ALA A 83 -18.47 28.73 -19.02
CA ALA A 83 -18.09 29.96 -18.31
C ALA A 83 -19.03 30.23 -17.13
N TYR A 84 -18.48 30.33 -15.91
CA TYR A 84 -19.26 30.54 -14.68
C TYR A 84 -19.01 31.90 -14.06
N VAL A 85 -17.86 32.51 -14.34
CA VAL A 85 -17.56 33.88 -13.93
C VAL A 85 -16.98 34.65 -15.10
N VAL A 86 -17.55 35.83 -15.35
CA VAL A 86 -17.02 36.80 -16.31
C VAL A 86 -16.91 38.17 -15.66
N ARG A 87 -16.01 39.01 -16.18
CA ARG A 87 -16.04 40.45 -15.91
C ARG A 87 -16.32 41.22 -17.19
N CYS A 88 -17.13 42.26 -17.10
CA CYS A 88 -17.50 43.10 -18.23
C CYS A 88 -17.34 44.57 -17.89
N ASP A 89 -16.78 45.35 -18.81
CA ASP A 89 -16.92 46.81 -18.80
C ASP A 89 -17.94 47.25 -19.86
N THR A 90 -17.93 48.53 -20.24
CA THR A 90 -18.83 49.05 -21.28
C THR A 90 -18.48 48.61 -22.71
N LYS A 91 -17.34 47.96 -22.93
CA LYS A 91 -16.75 47.68 -24.25
C LYS A 91 -16.46 46.20 -24.49
N GLU A 92 -16.03 45.49 -23.46
CA GLU A 92 -15.60 44.09 -23.55
C GLU A 92 -16.01 43.27 -22.32
N CYS A 93 -16.04 41.96 -22.49
CA CYS A 93 -16.19 40.98 -21.43
C CYS A 93 -15.04 39.98 -21.52
N GLN A 94 -14.64 39.42 -20.37
CA GLN A 94 -13.57 38.43 -20.25
C GLN A 94 -14.06 37.30 -19.34
N VAL A 95 -13.85 36.06 -19.77
CA VAL A 95 -14.10 34.87 -18.93
C VAL A 95 -12.98 34.74 -17.92
N LEU A 96 -13.35 34.50 -16.66
CA LEU A 96 -12.42 34.41 -15.54
C LEU A 96 -12.32 32.98 -14.99
N ILE A 97 -13.48 32.31 -14.85
CA ILE A 97 -13.55 30.99 -14.20
C ILE A 97 -14.53 30.11 -14.99
N HIS A 98 -14.11 28.88 -15.22
CA HIS A 98 -14.92 27.84 -15.85
C HIS A 98 -15.44 26.86 -14.80
N GLU A 99 -16.43 26.05 -15.16
CA GLU A 99 -17.05 25.07 -14.27
C GLU A 99 -16.05 24.13 -13.58
N ASN A 100 -15.06 23.65 -14.33
CA ASN A 100 -14.09 22.65 -13.89
C ASN A 100 -13.11 23.16 -12.82
N SER A 101 -13.01 24.47 -12.63
CA SER A 101 -12.14 25.09 -11.63
C SER A 101 -12.71 25.04 -10.22
N PHE A 102 -14.00 24.71 -10.05
CA PHE A 102 -14.66 24.75 -8.75
C PHE A 102 -14.41 23.51 -7.90
N ASP A 103 -14.17 23.72 -6.61
CA ASP A 103 -14.06 22.69 -5.58
C ASP A 103 -14.83 23.06 -4.30
N TRP A 104 -14.91 22.10 -3.38
CA TRP A 104 -15.73 22.14 -2.18
C TRP A 104 -14.94 21.87 -0.92
N THR A 105 -15.22 22.66 0.12
CA THR A 105 -14.67 22.43 1.46
C THR A 105 -15.72 22.74 2.52
N PHE A 106 -15.57 22.20 3.73
CA PHE A 106 -16.48 22.57 4.81
C PHE A 106 -16.32 24.04 5.18
N TYR A 107 -17.43 24.72 5.46
CA TYR A 107 -17.38 26.05 6.06
C TYR A 107 -16.76 26.00 7.47
N ASN A 108 -17.10 24.95 8.23
CA ASN A 108 -16.51 24.64 9.52
C ASN A 108 -16.32 23.13 9.66
N ALA A 109 -15.07 22.67 9.66
CA ALA A 109 -14.75 21.24 9.76
C ALA A 109 -15.21 20.59 11.09
N ASN A 110 -15.37 21.38 12.15
CA ASN A 110 -15.86 20.91 13.46
C ASN A 110 -17.39 20.81 13.51
N ASP A 111 -18.09 21.52 12.63
CA ASP A 111 -19.55 21.51 12.52
C ASP A 111 -19.93 21.41 11.05
N LYS A 112 -19.86 20.18 10.52
CA LYS A 112 -20.08 19.88 9.11
C LYS A 112 -21.47 20.33 8.65
N ALA A 113 -22.49 20.29 9.50
CA ALA A 113 -23.84 20.73 9.12
C ALA A 113 -23.97 22.26 8.92
N SER A 114 -23.03 23.06 9.45
CA SER A 114 -23.15 24.53 9.49
C SER A 114 -22.96 25.24 8.15
N GLY A 115 -22.42 24.58 7.12
CA GLY A 115 -22.19 25.23 5.84
C GLY A 115 -21.17 24.53 4.95
N VAL A 116 -21.09 24.99 3.70
CA VAL A 116 -20.09 24.56 2.72
C VAL A 116 -19.50 25.77 2.01
N ILE A 117 -18.24 25.66 1.60
CA ILE A 117 -17.53 26.60 0.76
C ILE A 117 -17.43 26.00 -0.64
N TYR A 118 -17.87 26.74 -1.64
CA TYR A 118 -17.75 26.42 -3.06
C TYR A 118 -16.85 27.47 -3.71
N HIS A 119 -15.68 27.08 -4.18
CA HIS A 119 -14.62 28.02 -4.52
C HIS A 119 -13.90 27.61 -5.79
N ALA A 120 -13.32 28.56 -6.51
CA ALA A 120 -12.52 28.32 -7.69
C ALA A 120 -11.36 29.30 -7.77
N ILE A 121 -10.24 28.79 -8.25
CA ILE A 121 -9.05 29.57 -8.58
C ILE A 121 -9.10 29.82 -10.09
N GLY A 122 -9.01 31.07 -10.51
CA GLY A 122 -9.09 31.44 -11.92
C GLY A 122 -7.74 31.34 -12.62
N GLU A 123 -7.76 30.92 -13.88
CA GLU A 123 -6.53 30.90 -14.69
C GLU A 123 -6.12 32.32 -15.10
N PRO A 124 -4.81 32.61 -15.11
CA PRO A 124 -4.29 33.90 -15.52
C PRO A 124 -4.61 34.14 -16.98
N PHE A 125 -5.05 35.35 -17.30
CA PHE A 125 -5.10 35.81 -18.68
C PHE A 125 -4.30 37.08 -18.85
N LYS A 126 -3.77 37.21 -20.05
CA LYS A 126 -2.83 38.26 -20.40
C LYS A 126 -3.56 39.59 -20.58
N ILE A 127 -3.16 40.61 -19.80
CA ILE A 127 -3.71 41.98 -19.90
C ILE A 127 -2.75 42.93 -20.62
N SER A 128 -1.45 42.62 -20.64
CA SER A 128 -0.43 43.32 -21.44
C SER A 128 0.71 42.36 -21.80
N ASP A 129 1.71 42.80 -22.57
CA ASP A 129 2.85 41.97 -22.94
C ASP A 129 3.65 41.41 -21.75
N ILE A 130 3.58 42.09 -20.60
CA ILE A 130 4.38 41.81 -19.39
C ILE A 130 3.53 41.64 -18.13
N SER A 131 2.20 41.57 -18.25
CA SER A 131 1.32 41.40 -17.08
C SER A 131 0.14 40.50 -17.37
N TYR A 132 -0.20 39.72 -16.35
CA TYR A 132 -1.30 38.77 -16.30
C TYR A 132 -2.18 39.13 -15.12
N TYR A 133 -3.48 38.88 -15.25
CA TYR A 133 -4.43 39.09 -14.16
C TYR A 133 -5.07 37.75 -13.77
N THR A 134 -5.14 37.47 -12.47
CA THR A 134 -5.82 36.30 -11.90
C THR A 134 -7.02 36.72 -11.07
N PHE A 135 -8.03 35.85 -11.00
CA PHE A 135 -9.23 36.11 -10.24
C PHE A 135 -9.78 34.85 -9.59
N ASP A 136 -9.94 34.93 -8.27
CA ASP A 136 -10.49 33.84 -7.47
C ASP A 136 -11.88 34.18 -6.98
N VAL A 137 -12.73 33.17 -6.84
CA VAL A 137 -14.07 33.31 -6.28
C VAL A 137 -14.29 32.30 -5.17
N GLN A 138 -14.93 32.73 -4.08
CA GLN A 138 -15.29 31.88 -2.96
C GLN A 138 -16.72 32.16 -2.51
N TYR A 139 -17.61 31.19 -2.69
CA TYR A 139 -18.96 31.19 -2.13
C TYR A 139 -18.96 30.49 -0.77
N ASN A 140 -19.41 31.19 0.27
CA ASN A 140 -19.62 30.65 1.61
C ASN A 140 -21.13 30.51 1.85
N PHE A 141 -21.64 29.28 1.69
CA PHE A 141 -23.03 28.96 1.97
C PHE A 141 -23.17 28.53 3.43
N MET A 142 -23.65 29.45 4.25
CA MET A 142 -23.92 29.20 5.67
C MET A 142 -25.33 28.62 5.82
N CYS A 143 -25.46 27.58 6.65
CA CYS A 143 -26.73 26.90 6.86
C CYS A 143 -27.75 27.82 7.55
N ASN A 144 -28.82 28.12 6.83
CA ASN A 144 -30.03 28.73 7.40
C ASN A 144 -31.26 27.97 6.88
N PRO A 145 -31.80 27.01 7.66
CA PRO A 145 -32.87 26.13 7.19
C PRO A 145 -34.18 26.88 6.83
N ASP A 146 -34.37 28.09 7.35
CA ASP A 146 -35.56 28.91 7.10
C ASP A 146 -35.49 29.69 5.77
N SER A 147 -34.31 29.75 5.15
CA SER A 147 -34.04 30.54 3.94
C SER A 147 -33.97 29.65 2.70
N THR A 148 -35.15 29.29 2.17
CA THR A 148 -35.29 28.42 0.97
C THR A 148 -35.34 29.19 -0.36
N ASP A 149 -35.28 30.52 -0.31
CA ASP A 149 -35.25 31.37 -1.50
C ASP A 149 -33.87 31.30 -2.18
N PRO A 150 -33.77 30.85 -3.45
CA PRO A 150 -32.50 30.81 -4.17
C PRO A 150 -31.90 32.20 -4.44
N ASP A 151 -32.72 33.26 -4.45
CA ASP A 151 -32.32 34.65 -4.70
C ASP A 151 -32.07 35.45 -3.40
N VAL A 152 -31.82 34.77 -2.28
CA VAL A 152 -31.48 35.41 -1.01
C VAL A 152 -30.27 36.36 -1.16
N ALA A 153 -30.35 37.52 -0.51
CA ALA A 153 -29.32 38.56 -0.59
C ALA A 153 -27.94 38.03 -0.18
N ALA A 154 -26.92 38.26 -1.01
CA ALA A 154 -25.54 37.93 -0.71
C ALA A 154 -24.79 39.13 -0.14
N ARG A 155 -23.79 38.84 0.69
CA ARG A 155 -22.77 39.80 1.12
C ARG A 155 -21.49 39.57 0.34
N TYR A 156 -20.97 40.62 -0.29
CA TYR A 156 -19.76 40.58 -1.11
C TYR A 156 -18.57 41.20 -0.36
N ILE A 157 -17.42 40.54 -0.39
CA ILE A 157 -16.13 41.07 0.04
C ILE A 157 -15.16 40.90 -1.12
N PHE A 158 -14.69 42.02 -1.66
CA PHE A 158 -13.71 42.04 -2.74
C PHE A 158 -12.36 42.50 -2.19
N SER A 159 -11.32 41.73 -2.46
CA SER A 159 -9.96 41.97 -1.98
C SER A 159 -8.99 41.92 -3.14
N ASN A 160 -8.18 42.97 -3.32
CA ASN A 160 -7.00 42.91 -4.19
C ASN A 160 -5.88 42.32 -3.36
N ILE A 161 -5.51 41.08 -3.68
CA ILE A 161 -4.44 40.34 -3.01
C ILE A 161 -3.11 40.96 -3.43
N ASP A 162 -2.98 41.29 -4.72
CA ASP A 162 -1.84 42.01 -5.29
C ASP A 162 -2.30 42.98 -6.40
N THR A 163 -1.38 43.59 -7.15
CA THR A 163 -1.69 44.51 -8.26
C THR A 163 -2.52 43.88 -9.36
N ASP A 164 -2.32 42.58 -9.59
CA ASP A 164 -2.94 41.85 -10.68
C ASP A 164 -3.67 40.58 -10.22
N GLU A 165 -3.99 40.48 -8.92
CA GLU A 165 -4.73 39.36 -8.35
C GLU A 165 -5.85 39.86 -7.44
N SER A 166 -7.06 39.37 -7.69
CA SER A 166 -8.24 39.73 -6.91
C SER A 166 -9.03 38.49 -6.47
N LEU A 167 -9.61 38.56 -5.27
CA LEU A 167 -10.48 37.54 -4.70
C LEU A 167 -11.84 38.14 -4.35
N LEU A 168 -12.91 37.50 -4.82
CA LEU A 168 -14.28 37.82 -4.46
C LEU A 168 -14.88 36.75 -3.55
N LYS A 169 -15.16 37.11 -2.29
CA LYS A 169 -15.90 36.26 -1.36
C LYS A 169 -17.37 36.65 -1.34
N ILE A 170 -18.24 35.66 -1.48
CA ILE A 170 -19.69 35.82 -1.56
C ILE A 170 -20.28 34.99 -0.43
N MET A 171 -20.98 35.62 0.51
CA MET A 171 -21.56 34.93 1.66
C MET A 171 -23.06 34.92 1.55
N VAL A 172 -23.64 33.74 1.72
CA VAL A 172 -25.07 33.47 1.51
C VAL A 172 -25.60 32.63 2.67
N ASP A 173 -26.61 33.14 3.38
CA ASP A 173 -27.32 32.41 4.44
C ASP A 173 -28.53 31.70 3.82
N THR A 174 -28.44 30.38 3.62
CA THR A 174 -29.44 29.61 2.86
C THR A 174 -29.59 28.16 3.33
N ALA A 175 -30.76 27.59 3.10
CA ALA A 175 -31.05 26.18 3.37
C ALA A 175 -30.20 25.26 2.48
N TYR A 176 -29.75 25.72 1.30
CA TYR A 176 -28.86 24.96 0.41
C TYR A 176 -27.44 24.76 0.99
N GLY A 177 -27.04 25.56 1.98
CA GLY A 177 -25.79 25.40 2.72
C GLY A 177 -25.86 24.37 3.85
N CYS A 178 -27.06 23.86 4.18
CA CYS A 178 -27.23 22.90 5.27
C CYS A 178 -26.86 21.49 4.83
N GLY A 179 -25.81 20.92 5.44
CA GLY A 179 -25.34 19.57 5.14
C GLY A 179 -26.33 18.50 5.58
N GLN A 180 -26.72 17.62 4.67
CA GLN A 180 -27.57 16.46 4.95
C GLN A 180 -26.70 15.29 5.39
N GLY A 181 -26.61 15.05 6.70
CA GLY A 181 -25.90 13.89 7.26
C GLY A 181 -26.60 12.56 6.99
N ASN A 182 -25.92 11.46 7.36
CA ASN A 182 -26.36 10.05 7.18
C ASN A 182 -26.23 9.49 5.75
N GLN A 183 -25.46 10.14 4.87
CA GLN A 183 -25.07 9.49 3.61
C GLN A 183 -23.94 8.50 3.86
N SER A 184 -23.78 7.53 2.95
CA SER A 184 -22.59 6.69 2.95
C SER A 184 -21.36 7.57 2.80
N ILE A 185 -20.38 7.38 3.69
CA ILE A 185 -19.08 8.03 3.57
C ILE A 185 -18.49 7.59 2.23
N PRO A 186 -18.06 8.51 1.35
CA PRO A 186 -17.39 8.16 0.11
C PRO A 186 -16.24 7.20 0.39
N THR A 187 -16.07 6.17 -0.44
CA THR A 187 -14.88 5.33 -0.37
C THR A 187 -13.66 6.22 -0.62
N PRO A 188 -12.66 6.26 0.27
CA PRO A 188 -11.42 6.97 0.00
C PRO A 188 -10.86 6.50 -1.35
N THR A 189 -10.33 7.41 -2.15
CA THR A 189 -9.63 7.06 -3.38
C THR A 189 -8.61 5.95 -3.08
N PRO A 190 -8.64 4.81 -3.79
CA PRO A 190 -7.89 3.61 -3.41
C PRO A 190 -6.38 3.88 -3.39
N ASN A 191 -5.77 3.73 -2.20
CA ASN A 191 -4.38 4.06 -1.86
C ASN A 191 -3.99 5.53 -2.15
N PRO A 192 -3.12 6.16 -1.35
CA PRO A 192 -2.65 7.51 -1.66
C PRO A 192 -1.90 7.47 -3.01
N PHE A 193 -2.51 8.05 -4.04
CA PHE A 193 -1.84 8.33 -5.30
C PHE A 193 -0.73 9.35 -5.01
N THR A 194 0.52 8.93 -5.16
CA THR A 194 1.71 9.66 -4.73
C THR A 194 2.74 9.63 -5.87
N PRO A 195 2.42 10.25 -7.00
CA PRO A 195 3.41 10.43 -8.06
C PRO A 195 4.57 11.30 -7.57
N ASN A 196 5.77 11.09 -8.12
CA ASN A 196 6.87 12.01 -7.89
C ASN A 196 6.71 13.23 -8.79
N CYS A 197 6.38 14.36 -8.20
CA CYS A 197 6.03 15.58 -8.93
C CYS A 197 7.06 16.70 -8.78
N ASP A 198 8.15 16.39 -8.09
CA ASP A 198 9.25 17.31 -7.91
C ASP A 198 10.31 16.99 -8.97
N TYR A 199 10.79 18.03 -9.62
CA TYR A 199 11.84 17.95 -10.62
C TYR A 199 12.78 19.13 -10.43
N THR A 200 14.05 18.82 -10.20
CA THR A 200 15.11 19.81 -10.10
C THR A 200 16.20 19.46 -11.10
N ASP A 201 16.73 20.44 -11.83
CA ASP A 201 17.80 20.23 -12.80
C ASP A 201 18.69 21.47 -12.85
N ARG A 202 20.00 21.29 -12.63
CA ARG A 202 20.98 22.37 -12.57
C ARG A 202 21.52 22.66 -13.97
N TYR A 203 21.74 23.93 -14.27
CA TYR A 203 22.30 24.33 -15.56
C TYR A 203 23.81 24.05 -15.59
N ASP A 204 24.23 23.08 -16.42
CA ASP A 204 25.62 22.58 -16.55
C ASP A 204 26.73 23.65 -16.66
N GLU A 205 26.43 24.82 -17.20
CA GLU A 205 27.39 25.94 -17.36
C GLU A 205 27.46 26.82 -16.10
N LEU A 206 26.40 26.83 -15.28
CA LEU A 206 26.26 27.65 -14.09
C LEU A 206 25.39 26.95 -13.04
N MET A 207 25.98 25.99 -12.33
CA MET A 207 25.29 25.07 -11.42
C MET A 207 24.51 25.75 -10.28
N ASP A 208 24.82 27.01 -9.93
CA ASP A 208 24.05 27.80 -8.96
C ASP A 208 22.63 28.15 -9.43
N TYR A 209 22.30 27.82 -10.68
CA TYR A 209 21.02 28.10 -11.31
C TYR A 209 20.46 26.84 -11.95
N GLY A 210 19.14 26.73 -12.01
CA GLY A 210 18.47 25.60 -12.62
C GLY A 210 16.96 25.75 -12.64
N ILE A 211 16.26 24.71 -13.06
CA ILE A 211 14.80 24.62 -12.97
C ILE A 211 14.45 23.86 -11.70
N ASP A 212 13.51 24.39 -10.92
CA ASP A 212 12.95 23.75 -9.73
C ASP A 212 11.43 23.77 -9.85
N LEU A 213 10.86 22.61 -10.15
CA LEU A 213 9.50 22.42 -10.63
C LEU A 213 8.74 21.51 -9.68
N HIS A 214 7.78 22.10 -8.96
CA HIS A 214 6.80 21.38 -8.15
C HIS A 214 5.48 21.27 -8.91
N LEU A 215 5.30 20.17 -9.64
CA LEU A 215 4.11 19.96 -10.46
C LEU A 215 2.83 19.80 -9.62
N GLY A 216 2.94 19.38 -8.37
CA GLY A 216 1.81 19.30 -7.43
C GLY A 216 1.15 20.65 -7.18
N ASP A 217 1.98 21.70 -7.08
CA ASP A 217 1.49 23.07 -6.89
C ASP A 217 0.79 23.63 -8.13
N MET A 218 1.03 23.03 -9.29
CA MET A 218 0.47 23.40 -10.58
C MET A 218 -0.81 22.62 -10.91
N ASN A 219 -1.29 21.76 -10.01
CA ASN A 219 -2.57 21.09 -10.21
C ASN A 219 -3.71 22.12 -10.24
N GLY A 220 -4.65 21.91 -11.16
CA GLY A 220 -5.89 22.66 -11.17
C GLY A 220 -6.85 22.12 -10.10
N GLY A 221 -8.04 22.71 -10.01
CA GLY A 221 -9.17 22.16 -9.24
C GLY A 221 -9.46 20.68 -9.57
N PRO A 222 -10.52 20.06 -9.03
CA PRO A 222 -10.71 18.60 -9.09
C PRO A 222 -10.73 17.99 -10.51
N TYR A 223 -10.99 18.80 -11.53
CA TYR A 223 -11.03 18.42 -12.94
C TYR A 223 -9.90 19.05 -13.79
N GLY A 224 -8.81 19.46 -13.14
CA GLY A 224 -7.61 19.97 -13.79
C GLY A 224 -7.74 21.35 -14.41
N ILE A 225 -6.62 21.81 -14.98
CA ILE A 225 -6.51 23.06 -15.71
C ILE A 225 -7.15 22.89 -17.08
N ARG A 226 -8.07 23.79 -17.44
CA ARG A 226 -8.64 23.84 -18.79
C ARG A 226 -7.83 24.78 -19.66
N SER A 227 -7.25 24.24 -20.73
CA SER A 227 -6.57 25.04 -21.76
C SER A 227 -7.51 25.97 -22.55
N VAL A 228 -6.93 26.90 -23.29
CA VAL A 228 -7.64 27.67 -24.33
C VAL A 228 -8.12 26.76 -25.46
N ASN A 229 -8.96 27.29 -26.36
CA ASN A 229 -9.36 26.59 -27.58
C ASN A 229 -8.15 26.09 -28.38
N LEU A 230 -8.00 24.76 -28.45
CA LEU A 230 -6.91 24.08 -29.12
C LEU A 230 -7.29 23.68 -30.53
N SER A 231 -6.40 23.97 -31.48
CA SER A 231 -6.53 23.55 -32.88
C SER A 231 -5.59 22.37 -33.18
N ILE A 232 -6.15 21.27 -33.70
CA ILE A 232 -5.37 20.12 -34.18
C ILE A 232 -5.16 20.22 -35.70
N ASN A 233 -3.94 19.94 -36.17
CA ASN A 233 -3.58 19.73 -37.58
C ASN A 233 -4.18 20.76 -38.57
N SER A 234 -3.77 22.03 -38.43
CA SER A 234 -4.19 23.16 -39.28
C SER A 234 -5.64 23.64 -39.11
N GLY A 235 -6.28 23.36 -37.96
CA GLY A 235 -7.56 23.95 -37.57
C GLY A 235 -8.82 23.17 -37.96
N ILE A 236 -8.67 21.88 -38.28
CA ILE A 236 -9.80 21.03 -38.71
C ILE A 236 -10.64 20.57 -37.50
N ILE A 237 -10.03 20.47 -36.32
CA ILE A 237 -10.69 20.00 -35.09
C ILE A 237 -10.35 20.98 -33.98
N MET A 238 -11.40 21.48 -33.31
CA MET A 238 -11.32 22.35 -32.14
C MET A 238 -11.68 21.56 -30.88
N GLY A 239 -10.95 21.78 -29.80
CA GLY A 239 -11.21 21.13 -28.53
C GLY A 239 -10.47 21.76 -27.36
N TYR A 240 -10.64 21.17 -26.19
CA TYR A 240 -10.03 21.57 -24.94
C TYR A 240 -9.18 20.44 -24.39
N LEU A 241 -8.02 20.78 -23.85
CA LEU A 241 -7.30 19.92 -22.92
C LEU A 241 -7.72 20.27 -21.49
N PHE A 242 -8.10 19.26 -20.70
CA PHE A 242 -8.13 19.29 -19.25
C PHE A 242 -6.91 18.54 -18.72
N TYR A 243 -6.09 19.20 -17.91
CA TYR A 243 -4.74 18.76 -17.59
C TYR A 243 -4.44 18.82 -16.09
N GLN A 244 -3.97 17.71 -15.51
CA GLN A 244 -3.46 17.63 -14.15
C GLN A 244 -1.99 17.20 -14.22
N PRO A 245 -1.02 18.10 -13.94
CA PRO A 245 0.40 17.79 -14.03
C PRO A 245 0.87 16.72 -13.04
N CYS A 246 0.24 16.63 -11.88
CA CYS A 246 0.66 15.77 -10.76
C CYS A 246 -0.50 14.96 -10.15
N GLU A 247 -1.67 14.95 -10.78
CA GLU A 247 -2.85 14.24 -10.26
C GLU A 247 -3.54 13.49 -11.41
N ARG A 248 -4.54 12.70 -11.07
CA ARG A 248 -5.50 12.18 -12.04
C ARG A 248 -6.87 12.79 -11.75
N MET A 249 -7.63 13.02 -12.80
CA MET A 249 -8.99 13.56 -12.72
C MET A 249 -9.99 12.60 -13.34
N GLU A 250 -11.22 12.68 -12.83
CA GLU A 250 -12.37 12.01 -13.43
C GLU A 250 -12.77 12.68 -14.74
N CYS A 251 -13.79 12.15 -15.41
CA CYS A 251 -14.33 12.79 -16.60
C CYS A 251 -14.79 14.23 -16.25
N PRO A 252 -14.36 15.26 -17.00
CA PRO A 252 -14.78 16.64 -16.74
C PRO A 252 -16.32 16.77 -16.75
N PRO A 253 -16.92 17.53 -15.82
CA PRO A 253 -18.36 17.76 -15.78
C PRO A 253 -18.91 18.32 -17.08
N GLY A 254 -20.06 17.83 -17.54
CA GLY A 254 -20.66 18.25 -18.81
C GLY A 254 -20.08 17.58 -20.06
N TYR A 255 -19.06 16.72 -19.91
CA TYR A 255 -18.46 15.96 -21.00
C TYR A 255 -18.76 14.45 -20.93
N LYS A 256 -18.52 13.75 -22.05
CA LYS A 256 -18.72 12.30 -22.20
C LYS A 256 -17.39 11.60 -22.45
N CYS A 257 -16.95 10.80 -21.50
CA CYS A 257 -15.75 9.99 -21.63
C CYS A 257 -16.11 8.54 -22.00
N LYS A 258 -15.25 7.87 -22.77
CA LYS A 258 -15.50 6.48 -23.22
C LYS A 258 -15.24 5.41 -22.15
N SER A 259 -14.52 5.77 -21.10
CA SER A 259 -14.17 4.90 -19.98
C SER A 259 -14.50 5.57 -18.66
N ASP A 260 -14.90 4.78 -17.66
CA ASP A 260 -15.07 5.22 -16.27
C ASP A 260 -13.72 5.36 -15.53
N SER A 261 -12.63 5.63 -16.27
CA SER A 261 -11.26 5.65 -15.75
C SER A 261 -10.77 7.07 -15.51
N TYR A 262 -9.91 7.26 -14.52
CA TYR A 262 -9.16 8.50 -14.34
C TYR A 262 -8.20 8.79 -15.52
N SER A 263 -7.92 10.08 -15.77
CA SER A 263 -6.88 10.54 -16.71
C SER A 263 -6.10 11.72 -16.15
N SER A 264 -4.89 11.96 -16.61
CA SER A 264 -4.13 13.19 -16.31
C SER A 264 -4.22 14.21 -17.44
N ALA A 265 -4.68 13.78 -18.62
CA ALA A 265 -4.84 14.62 -19.79
C ALA A 265 -6.06 14.16 -20.61
N TRP A 266 -7.19 14.84 -20.41
CA TRP A 266 -8.38 14.66 -21.25
C TRP A 266 -8.37 15.64 -22.41
N PHE A 267 -8.48 15.13 -23.64
CA PHE A 267 -8.73 15.97 -24.81
C PHE A 267 -10.20 15.84 -25.21
N CYS A 268 -10.93 16.95 -25.14
CA CYS A 268 -12.38 17.01 -25.31
C CYS A 268 -12.76 17.84 -26.53
N LEU A 269 -13.60 17.29 -27.41
CA LEU A 269 -14.05 17.96 -28.62
C LEU A 269 -15.09 19.04 -28.31
N TYR A 270 -14.90 20.23 -28.89
CA TYR A 270 -15.77 21.40 -28.65
C TYR A 270 -17.24 21.11 -28.99
N ASP A 271 -17.52 20.57 -30.18
CA ASP A 271 -18.91 20.43 -30.66
C ASP A 271 -19.68 19.25 -30.04
N SER A 272 -18.99 18.14 -29.73
CA SER A 272 -19.63 16.90 -29.27
C SER A 272 -19.56 16.69 -27.77
N HIS A 273 -18.70 17.44 -27.07
CA HIS A 273 -18.34 17.22 -25.67
C HIS A 273 -17.81 15.79 -25.41
N GLU A 274 -17.30 15.11 -26.43
CA GLU A 274 -16.67 13.81 -26.27
C GLU A 274 -15.21 13.98 -25.87
N CYS A 275 -14.79 13.30 -24.80
CA CYS A 275 -13.42 13.30 -24.31
C CYS A 275 -12.71 11.98 -24.57
N GLU A 276 -11.42 12.09 -24.83
CA GLU A 276 -10.50 10.98 -24.99
C GLU A 276 -9.31 11.16 -24.03
N SER A 277 -8.90 10.08 -23.37
CA SER A 277 -7.74 10.09 -22.48
C SER A 277 -6.47 10.03 -23.31
N TRP A 278 -5.51 10.93 -23.05
CA TRP A 278 -4.24 11.01 -23.77
C TRP A 278 -3.02 10.65 -22.92
N GLY A 279 -3.22 10.36 -21.64
CA GLY A 279 -2.17 9.88 -20.75
C GLY A 279 -2.60 9.88 -19.29
N ILE A 280 -1.98 8.99 -18.51
CA ILE A 280 -2.26 8.83 -17.08
C ILE A 280 -0.92 8.86 -16.35
N ILE A 281 -0.76 9.77 -15.38
CA ILE A 281 0.40 9.79 -14.49
C ILE A 281 0.38 8.57 -13.56
N ARG A 282 1.55 8.04 -13.22
CA ARG A 282 1.72 6.84 -12.41
C ARG A 282 2.53 7.12 -11.16
N ASN A 283 2.32 6.29 -10.14
CA ASN A 283 3.14 6.34 -8.94
C ASN A 283 4.56 5.93 -9.31
N GLN A 284 5.56 6.63 -8.75
CA GLN A 284 6.97 6.26 -8.82
C GLN A 284 7.56 6.16 -10.25
N GLU A 285 6.86 6.65 -11.28
CA GLU A 285 7.43 6.80 -12.62
C GLU A 285 7.88 8.25 -12.82
N LYS A 286 9.02 8.44 -13.49
CA LYS A 286 9.47 9.76 -13.92
C LYS A 286 8.81 10.10 -15.26
N PHE A 287 8.28 11.31 -15.33
CA PHE A 287 7.57 11.80 -16.51
C PHE A 287 7.99 13.21 -16.92
N VAL A 288 8.97 13.79 -16.22
CA VAL A 288 9.58 15.08 -16.56
C VAL A 288 11.00 14.83 -17.07
N THR A 289 11.35 15.47 -18.18
CA THR A 289 12.70 15.42 -18.79
C THR A 289 13.10 16.80 -19.28
N PRO A 290 14.39 17.15 -19.33
CA PRO A 290 14.80 18.41 -19.91
C PRO A 290 14.53 18.43 -21.43
N GLN A 291 14.31 19.61 -21.99
CA GLN A 291 14.35 19.79 -23.45
C GLN A 291 15.81 19.69 -23.96
N GLU A 292 16.05 19.91 -25.27
CA GLU A 292 17.42 19.82 -25.83
C GLU A 292 18.41 20.76 -25.11
N ASP A 293 17.92 21.92 -24.66
CA ASP A 293 18.60 22.85 -23.77
C ASP A 293 17.68 23.11 -22.56
N LEU A 294 18.23 23.09 -21.35
CA LEU A 294 17.48 23.42 -20.13
C LEU A 294 16.88 24.84 -20.19
N LEU A 295 17.52 25.76 -20.93
CA LEU A 295 17.01 27.11 -21.18
C LEU A 295 15.68 27.13 -21.95
N ASP A 296 15.38 26.08 -22.72
CA ASP A 296 14.11 25.94 -23.45
C ASP A 296 12.98 25.37 -22.56
N GLY A 297 13.33 24.84 -21.38
CA GLY A 297 12.43 24.30 -20.36
C GLY A 297 12.44 22.77 -20.30
N VAL A 298 11.30 22.18 -19.96
CA VAL A 298 11.15 20.74 -19.72
C VAL A 298 10.02 20.14 -20.58
N ASN A 299 10.03 18.82 -20.73
CA ASN A 299 8.95 18.02 -21.32
C ASN A 299 8.26 17.22 -20.22
N VAL A 300 6.95 17.39 -20.07
CA VAL A 300 6.10 16.59 -19.18
C VAL A 300 5.31 15.58 -20.01
N THR A 301 5.54 14.28 -19.81
CA THR A 301 5.09 13.21 -20.70
C THR A 301 4.16 12.23 -20.00
N PHE A 302 2.93 12.08 -20.49
CA PHE A 302 2.00 11.06 -20.01
C PHE A 302 1.77 9.98 -21.05
N THR A 303 1.68 8.73 -20.62
CA THR A 303 1.42 7.56 -21.47
C THR A 303 0.12 6.86 -21.06
N HIS A 304 -0.54 6.22 -22.02
CA HIS A 304 -1.77 5.45 -21.83
C HIS A 304 -1.59 4.04 -22.40
N GLU A 305 -1.09 3.11 -21.57
CA GLU A 305 -0.67 1.77 -22.04
C GLU A 305 -1.74 0.98 -22.79
N THR A 306 -3.00 1.03 -22.34
CA THR A 306 -4.08 0.23 -22.95
C THR A 306 -4.47 0.73 -24.34
N GLU A 307 -4.16 2.00 -24.65
CA GLU A 307 -4.54 2.63 -25.91
C GLU A 307 -3.33 3.05 -26.75
N ASP A 308 -2.11 2.79 -26.26
CA ASP A 308 -0.84 3.19 -26.87
C ASP A 308 -0.80 4.69 -27.24
N LYS A 309 -1.38 5.55 -26.38
CA LYS A 309 -1.38 7.02 -26.54
C LYS A 309 -0.35 7.68 -25.67
N LYS A 310 0.15 8.82 -26.14
CA LYS A 310 1.14 9.63 -25.44
C LYS A 310 0.82 11.11 -25.60
N MET A 311 0.93 11.86 -24.51
CA MET A 311 0.87 13.31 -24.51
C MET A 311 2.20 13.87 -24.01
N VAL A 312 2.72 14.90 -24.68
CA VAL A 312 3.93 15.63 -24.29
C VAL A 312 3.60 17.11 -24.18
N LEU A 313 3.72 17.67 -22.99
CA LEU A 313 3.69 19.11 -22.74
C LEU A 313 5.12 19.65 -22.75
N MET A 314 5.48 20.39 -23.79
CA MET A 314 6.73 21.17 -23.83
C MET A 314 6.53 22.45 -23.03
N LEU A 315 6.98 22.46 -21.78
CA LEU A 315 6.79 23.54 -20.83
C LEU A 315 8.02 24.47 -20.82
N GLY A 316 7.87 25.67 -21.39
CA GLY A 316 8.93 26.68 -21.41
C GLY A 316 8.77 27.77 -20.34
N CYS A 317 9.77 28.63 -20.21
CA CYS A 317 9.75 29.74 -19.25
C CYS A 317 8.86 30.92 -19.71
N ASP A 318 8.03 31.44 -18.80
CA ASP A 318 7.51 32.81 -18.85
C ASP A 318 7.60 33.47 -17.47
N ARG A 319 8.58 34.36 -17.30
CA ARG A 319 8.86 35.02 -16.02
C ARG A 319 7.75 35.97 -15.54
N PHE A 320 6.82 36.35 -16.42
CA PHE A 320 5.74 37.28 -16.11
C PHE A 320 4.43 36.56 -15.78
N LEU A 321 4.31 35.28 -16.12
CA LEU A 321 3.18 34.46 -15.69
C LEU A 321 3.23 34.30 -14.16
N PRO A 322 2.10 34.35 -13.44
CA PRO A 322 2.09 34.03 -12.02
C PRO A 322 2.57 32.59 -11.78
N LYS A 323 3.27 32.36 -10.66
CA LYS A 323 3.69 31.01 -10.24
C LYS A 323 2.49 30.06 -10.24
N ASN A 324 2.77 28.80 -10.54
CA ASN A 324 1.86 27.67 -10.46
C ASN A 324 0.78 27.62 -11.55
N HIS A 325 0.89 28.43 -12.60
CA HIS A 325 -0.01 28.40 -13.75
C HIS A 325 0.69 27.96 -15.04
N ILE A 326 -0.12 27.57 -16.03
CA ILE A 326 0.33 27.16 -17.36
C ILE A 326 -0.42 27.96 -18.43
N ASP A 327 0.32 28.71 -19.24
CA ASP A 327 -0.19 29.36 -20.45
C ASP A 327 -0.06 28.41 -21.65
N PHE A 328 -1.15 27.74 -22.02
CA PHE A 328 -1.17 26.77 -23.11
C PHE A 328 -1.20 27.45 -24.49
N ALA A 329 -0.34 27.00 -25.40
CA ALA A 329 -0.43 27.39 -26.80
C ALA A 329 -1.68 26.81 -27.47
N SER A 330 -2.32 27.58 -28.34
CA SER A 330 -3.57 27.21 -29.02
C SER A 330 -3.44 26.15 -30.13
N LYS A 331 -2.27 25.52 -30.28
CA LYS A 331 -1.97 24.55 -31.34
C LYS A 331 -1.44 23.26 -30.75
N VAL A 332 -2.04 22.15 -31.16
CA VAL A 332 -1.61 20.80 -30.83
C VAL A 332 -1.06 20.14 -32.09
N THR A 333 0.15 19.60 -31.97
CA THR A 333 0.75 18.80 -33.04
C THR A 333 0.46 17.34 -32.76
N LYS A 334 -0.32 16.70 -33.63
CA LYS A 334 -0.65 15.27 -33.50
C LYS A 334 0.08 14.45 -34.55
N SER A 335 0.86 13.47 -34.12
CA SER A 335 1.57 12.52 -34.97
C SER A 335 1.22 11.09 -34.53
N GLY A 336 0.28 10.45 -35.22
CA GLY A 336 -0.22 9.13 -34.82
C GLY A 336 -0.92 9.18 -33.46
N ASN A 337 -0.42 8.40 -32.50
CA ASN A 337 -0.90 8.33 -31.12
C ASN A 337 -0.16 9.28 -30.16
N GLU A 338 0.71 10.17 -30.68
CA GLU A 338 1.40 11.18 -29.90
C GLU A 338 0.78 12.56 -30.13
N ALA A 339 0.45 13.25 -29.03
CA ALA A 339 0.01 14.65 -29.02
C ALA A 339 1.06 15.52 -28.31
N VAL A 340 1.56 16.53 -29.02
CA VAL A 340 2.54 17.48 -28.47
C VAL A 340 1.88 18.86 -28.34
N ILE A 341 1.94 19.40 -27.13
CA ILE A 341 1.36 20.69 -26.76
C ILE A 341 2.48 21.56 -26.20
N LYS A 342 2.50 22.84 -26.55
CA LYS A 342 3.44 23.80 -25.96
C LYS A 342 2.73 24.56 -24.85
N GLY A 343 3.40 24.76 -23.74
CA GLY A 343 2.95 25.60 -22.63
C GLY A 343 4.07 26.50 -22.14
N ARG A 344 3.71 27.52 -21.36
CA ARG A 344 4.70 28.31 -20.62
C ARG A 344 4.32 28.42 -19.16
N SER A 345 5.31 28.44 -18.28
CA SER A 345 5.13 28.67 -16.86
C SER A 345 6.32 29.42 -16.27
N GLN A 346 6.09 30.17 -15.19
CA GLN A 346 7.18 30.73 -14.40
C GLN A 346 7.98 29.65 -13.68
N ASN A 347 7.36 28.51 -13.35
CA ASN A 347 8.01 27.39 -12.67
C ASN A 347 9.04 26.68 -13.58
N ALA A 348 8.93 26.82 -14.90
CA ALA A 348 9.91 26.32 -15.86
C ALA A 348 11.03 27.33 -16.18
N CYS A 349 11.11 28.44 -15.43
CA CYS A 349 12.20 29.40 -15.57
C CYS A 349 13.40 29.00 -14.74
N ILE A 350 14.60 29.29 -15.27
CA ILE A 350 15.82 29.16 -14.52
C ILE A 350 15.82 30.15 -13.34
N VAL A 351 15.98 29.61 -12.14
CA VAL A 351 16.07 30.35 -10.88
C VAL A 351 17.38 29.99 -10.17
N PRO A 352 17.88 30.83 -9.25
CA PRO A 352 18.95 30.43 -8.36
C PRO A 352 18.53 29.23 -7.51
N LEU A 353 19.34 28.18 -7.51
CA LEU A 353 19.14 26.98 -6.70
C LEU A 353 20.12 27.01 -5.52
N PRO A 354 19.65 27.26 -4.29
CA PRO A 354 20.52 27.29 -3.14
C PRO A 354 21.17 25.91 -2.96
N ASP A 355 22.40 25.92 -2.47
CA ASP A 355 23.12 24.71 -2.09
C ASP A 355 22.44 24.09 -0.85
N PRO A 356 21.92 22.86 -0.92
CA PRO A 356 21.21 22.25 0.19
C PRO A 356 22.18 21.86 1.31
N THR A 357 22.50 22.77 2.22
CA THR A 357 23.36 22.42 3.37
C THR A 357 22.59 21.58 4.39
N PRO A 358 23.04 20.35 4.72
CA PRO A 358 22.38 19.54 5.73
C PRO A 358 22.56 20.12 7.14
N LYS A 359 21.64 19.78 8.04
CA LYS A 359 21.79 20.10 9.46
C LYS A 359 22.94 19.27 10.04
N PRO A 360 24.02 19.88 10.56
CA PRO A 360 25.22 19.14 11.01
C PRO A 360 24.94 18.03 12.04
N GLU A 361 23.88 18.19 12.84
CA GLU A 361 23.48 17.22 13.86
C GLU A 361 23.09 15.85 13.30
N LYS A 362 22.59 15.78 12.06
CA LYS A 362 22.17 14.52 11.42
C LYS A 362 23.34 13.66 10.93
N CYS A 363 24.56 14.20 10.93
CA CYS A 363 25.73 13.55 10.32
C CYS A 363 26.82 13.18 11.32
N LYS A 364 26.51 13.31 12.61
CA LYS A 364 27.38 12.88 13.68
C LYS A 364 26.81 11.65 14.37
N PHE A 365 27.58 10.57 14.36
CA PHE A 365 27.34 9.36 15.13
C PHE A 365 28.32 9.32 16.30
N GLU A 366 27.80 9.23 17.53
CA GLU A 366 28.60 9.05 18.73
C GLU A 366 27.87 8.08 19.66
N ALA A 367 28.36 6.85 19.73
CA ALA A 367 27.75 5.82 20.56
C ALA A 367 28.81 4.92 21.20
N THR A 368 28.52 4.46 22.42
CA THR A 368 29.37 3.54 23.18
C THR A 368 28.73 2.17 23.24
N ASN A 369 29.45 1.13 22.83
CA ASN A 369 29.07 -0.25 23.13
C ASN A 369 29.43 -0.56 24.59
N PRO A 370 28.45 -0.79 25.48
CA PRO A 370 28.71 -0.97 26.91
C PRO A 370 29.50 -2.26 27.20
N THR A 371 29.35 -3.27 26.34
CA THR A 371 29.93 -4.59 26.58
C THR A 371 31.39 -4.68 26.14
N GLN A 372 31.78 -4.00 25.06
CA GLN A 372 33.19 -3.84 24.66
C GLN A 372 33.85 -2.61 25.27
N LYS A 373 33.08 -1.73 25.96
CA LYS A 373 33.55 -0.45 26.53
C LYS A 373 34.31 0.40 25.51
N SER A 374 33.79 0.42 24.29
CA SER A 374 34.39 1.08 23.14
C SER A 374 33.37 2.00 22.51
N THR A 375 33.82 3.16 22.05
CA THR A 375 33.00 4.22 21.47
C THR A 375 33.45 4.45 20.04
N ILE A 376 32.50 4.55 19.11
CA ILE A 376 32.76 5.08 17.76
C ILE A 376 32.26 6.52 17.76
N THR A 377 33.11 7.42 17.27
CA THR A 377 32.76 8.83 17.01
C THR A 377 33.04 9.09 15.55
N LEU A 378 31.99 9.10 14.74
CA LEU A 378 32.04 9.35 13.32
C LEU A 378 31.31 10.66 13.02
N ASN A 379 32.03 11.65 12.51
CA ASN A 379 31.45 12.88 12.01
C ASN A 379 31.61 12.89 10.50
N MET A 380 30.52 12.61 9.76
CA MET A 380 30.57 12.49 8.31
C MET A 380 30.92 13.82 7.61
N VAL A 381 30.63 14.96 8.25
CA VAL A 381 31.05 16.29 7.77
C VAL A 381 32.57 16.42 7.61
N ASP A 382 33.33 15.70 8.45
CA ASP A 382 34.79 15.71 8.34
C ASP A 382 35.32 14.95 7.12
N TYR A 383 34.46 14.17 6.46
CA TYR A 383 34.78 13.40 5.27
C TYR A 383 34.27 14.04 3.99
N ASP A 384 33.49 15.11 4.07
CA ASP A 384 33.01 15.81 2.88
C ASP A 384 34.16 16.55 2.19
N LYS A 385 34.20 16.50 0.85
CA LYS A 385 35.19 17.26 0.08
C LYS A 385 34.78 18.73 -0.11
N GLY A 386 33.47 19.00 -0.17
CA GLY A 386 32.93 20.33 -0.42
C GLY A 386 33.29 20.87 -1.81
N ASP A 387 33.59 19.97 -2.76
CA ASP A 387 33.91 20.29 -4.15
C ASP A 387 32.74 20.01 -5.10
N MET A 388 31.58 19.60 -4.56
CA MET A 388 30.36 19.21 -5.27
C MET A 388 30.53 18.00 -6.21
N VAL A 389 31.67 17.31 -6.13
CA VAL A 389 31.95 16.06 -6.87
C VAL A 389 31.99 14.88 -5.91
N GLY A 390 32.47 15.11 -4.69
CA GLY A 390 32.60 14.10 -3.65
C GLY A 390 33.66 13.05 -3.95
N TRP A 391 33.60 11.92 -3.26
CA TRP A 391 34.47 10.78 -3.48
C TRP A 391 34.02 9.99 -4.70
N THR A 392 34.95 9.55 -5.54
CA THR A 392 34.65 8.84 -6.79
C THR A 392 35.39 7.50 -6.86
N ALA A 393 34.72 6.45 -7.30
CA ALA A 393 35.35 5.14 -7.57
C ALA A 393 34.71 4.42 -8.77
N ASP A 394 35.56 3.79 -9.58
CA ASP A 394 35.11 2.80 -10.56
C ASP A 394 34.71 1.52 -9.83
N VAL A 395 33.45 1.10 -9.98
CA VAL A 395 32.88 -0.05 -9.29
C VAL A 395 32.27 -1.04 -10.26
N LYS A 396 32.17 -2.30 -9.82
CA LYS A 396 31.34 -3.31 -10.48
C LYS A 396 30.05 -3.53 -9.70
N ILE A 397 28.94 -3.71 -10.41
CA ILE A 397 27.67 -4.06 -9.78
C ILE A 397 27.65 -5.58 -9.58
N SER A 398 27.47 -6.04 -8.35
CA SER A 398 27.64 -7.45 -7.99
C SER A 398 26.68 -8.38 -8.74
N SER A 399 25.44 -7.93 -8.97
CA SER A 399 24.35 -8.68 -9.62
C SER A 399 24.52 -8.78 -11.14
N THR A 400 24.86 -7.67 -11.82
CA THR A 400 24.95 -7.62 -13.29
C THR A 400 26.37 -7.75 -13.84
N LYS A 401 27.38 -7.56 -12.98
CA LYS A 401 28.80 -7.40 -13.34
C LYS A 401 29.10 -6.23 -14.29
N GLU A 402 28.16 -5.30 -14.43
CA GLU A 402 28.35 -4.05 -15.17
C GLU A 402 29.36 -3.14 -14.47
N ASN A 403 30.12 -2.37 -15.25
CA ASN A 403 30.98 -1.32 -14.71
C ASN A 403 30.15 -0.05 -14.52
N ALA A 404 30.35 0.64 -13.40
CA ALA A 404 29.71 1.90 -13.05
C ALA A 404 30.71 2.80 -12.33
N VAL A 405 30.35 4.07 -12.15
CA VAL A 405 31.08 5.03 -11.31
C VAL A 405 30.21 5.37 -10.11
N LEU A 406 30.75 5.18 -8.91
CA LEU A 406 30.13 5.58 -7.65
C LEU A 406 30.65 6.97 -7.27
N TYR A 407 29.73 7.91 -7.06
CA TYR A 407 29.99 9.20 -6.43
C TYR A 407 29.39 9.18 -5.02
N TYR A 408 30.14 9.64 -4.03
CA TYR A 408 29.70 9.64 -2.64
C TYR A 408 30.23 10.84 -1.87
N GLU A 409 29.32 11.62 -1.31
CA GLU A 409 29.58 12.71 -0.37
C GLU A 409 28.74 12.47 0.89
N PRO A 410 29.34 12.01 2.00
CA PRO A 410 28.61 11.48 3.16
C PRO A 410 27.57 12.40 3.81
N CYS A 411 27.87 13.69 3.93
CA CYS A 411 27.01 14.69 4.57
C CYS A 411 27.01 16.01 3.79
N ASP A 412 27.16 15.92 2.48
CA ASP A 412 27.00 17.07 1.59
C ASP A 412 26.49 16.55 0.24
N ASN A 413 26.13 17.43 -0.68
CA ASN A 413 25.60 17.03 -1.97
C ASN A 413 26.71 16.85 -3.01
N VAL A 414 26.49 15.90 -3.90
CA VAL A 414 27.18 15.80 -5.19
C VAL A 414 26.25 16.42 -6.22
N PHE A 415 26.77 17.27 -7.10
CA PHE A 415 26.01 17.72 -8.27
C PHE A 415 25.92 16.61 -9.30
N CYS A 416 24.87 16.62 -10.13
CA CYS A 416 24.82 15.71 -11.25
C CYS A 416 26.13 15.80 -12.06
N PRO A 417 26.84 14.68 -12.29
CA PRO A 417 28.10 14.73 -13.03
C PRO A 417 27.89 15.36 -14.40
N LYS A 418 28.76 16.32 -14.77
CA LYS A 418 28.60 17.11 -15.99
C LYS A 418 28.35 16.23 -17.23
N GLY A 419 27.24 16.49 -17.93
CA GLY A 419 26.84 15.76 -19.13
C GLY A 419 26.27 14.36 -18.89
N ALA A 420 26.09 13.97 -17.62
CA ALA A 420 25.26 12.83 -17.25
C ALA A 420 23.79 13.23 -17.21
N TYR A 421 22.92 12.23 -17.30
CA TYR A 421 21.50 12.37 -17.07
C TYR A 421 21.18 11.83 -15.69
N CYS A 422 20.87 12.69 -14.73
CA CYS A 422 20.50 12.32 -13.35
C CYS A 422 18.99 12.24 -13.12
N GLU A 423 18.21 12.26 -14.21
CA GLU A 423 16.76 12.12 -14.20
C GLU A 423 16.05 13.02 -13.16
N GLY A 424 16.54 14.25 -12.97
CA GLY A 424 15.96 15.23 -12.05
C GLY A 424 16.35 15.07 -10.57
N ASP A 425 17.18 14.07 -10.23
CA ASP A 425 17.79 13.98 -8.91
C ASP A 425 19.04 14.84 -8.93
N GLU A 426 18.90 16.12 -8.61
CA GLU A 426 20.04 16.99 -8.31
C GLU A 426 20.40 16.89 -6.83
N ASP A 427 21.66 17.21 -6.52
CA ASP A 427 22.15 17.32 -5.15
C ASP A 427 22.05 16.03 -4.30
N ALA A 428 22.25 14.86 -4.91
CA ALA A 428 22.28 13.61 -4.17
C ALA A 428 23.61 13.43 -3.41
N THR A 429 23.56 12.82 -2.24
CA THR A 429 24.76 12.39 -1.49
C THR A 429 25.46 11.21 -2.17
N ILE A 430 24.71 10.40 -2.91
CA ILE A 430 25.19 9.18 -3.55
C ILE A 430 24.63 9.10 -4.97
N TYR A 431 25.51 9.04 -5.97
CA TYR A 431 25.14 8.62 -7.32
C TYR A 431 25.81 7.32 -7.71
N LEU A 432 25.04 6.46 -8.37
CA LEU A 432 25.58 5.35 -9.15
C LEU A 432 25.33 5.61 -10.64
N CYS A 433 26.41 5.79 -11.39
CA CYS A 433 26.35 6.18 -12.78
C CYS A 433 26.82 5.08 -13.72
N LYS A 434 25.99 4.72 -14.70
CA LYS A 434 26.27 3.71 -15.73
C LYS A 434 26.40 4.37 -17.11
N LEU A 435 27.11 3.72 -18.03
CA LEU A 435 27.08 4.12 -19.44
C LEU A 435 25.82 3.54 -20.09
N SER A 436 24.95 4.41 -20.57
CA SER A 436 23.78 4.01 -21.36
C SER A 436 24.20 3.40 -22.70
N THR A 437 23.23 2.74 -23.35
CA THR A 437 23.41 2.25 -24.74
C THR A 437 23.70 3.36 -25.74
N SER A 438 23.32 4.60 -25.42
CA SER A 438 23.60 5.80 -26.24
C SER A 438 25.00 6.37 -26.03
N GLY A 439 25.77 5.84 -25.06
CA GLY A 439 27.08 6.35 -24.67
C GLY A 439 27.04 7.54 -23.72
N LYS A 440 25.85 8.09 -23.40
CA LYS A 440 25.68 9.06 -22.32
C LYS A 440 25.71 8.37 -20.96
N GLN A 441 26.24 9.04 -19.95
CA GLN A 441 26.23 8.54 -18.58
C GLN A 441 24.84 8.76 -17.97
N GLU A 442 24.21 7.71 -17.47
CA GLU A 442 22.94 7.75 -16.74
C GLU A 442 23.24 7.53 -15.26
N CYS A 443 22.83 8.47 -14.42
CA CYS A 443 23.09 8.48 -12.99
C CYS A 443 21.78 8.37 -12.22
N ALA A 444 21.76 7.53 -11.19
CA ALA A 444 20.64 7.46 -10.25
C ALA A 444 21.12 7.93 -8.87
N GLY A 445 20.38 8.84 -8.25
CA GLY A 445 20.59 9.31 -6.88
C GLY A 445 20.00 8.34 -5.85
N TYR A 446 20.76 8.00 -4.80
CA TYR A 446 20.33 7.06 -3.73
C TYR A 446 20.33 7.67 -2.32
N GLY A 447 20.61 8.96 -2.19
CA GLY A 447 20.39 9.71 -0.97
C GLY A 447 20.20 11.19 -1.27
N LEU A 448 19.09 11.79 -0.84
CA LEU A 448 18.86 13.23 -0.95
C LEU A 448 18.99 13.86 0.44
N LEU A 449 19.65 15.01 0.54
CA LEU A 449 19.92 15.65 1.84
C LEU A 449 18.66 16.16 2.56
N ASN A 450 17.61 16.46 1.80
CA ASN A 450 16.29 16.81 2.34
C ASN A 450 15.65 15.63 3.11
N ASN A 451 16.06 14.39 2.83
CA ASN A 451 15.53 13.18 3.44
C ASN A 451 16.24 12.79 4.75
N SER A 452 15.82 11.67 5.35
CA SER A 452 16.41 11.16 6.59
C SER A 452 17.74 10.44 6.32
N ILE A 453 18.78 10.82 7.06
CA ILE A 453 20.01 10.04 7.22
C ILE A 453 19.95 9.38 8.59
N ASN A 454 20.04 8.05 8.63
CA ASN A 454 20.00 7.29 9.88
C ASN A 454 21.33 6.55 10.08
N MET A 455 21.92 6.67 11.27
CA MET A 455 23.20 6.05 11.60
C MET A 455 23.08 5.16 12.83
N TYR A 456 23.65 3.97 12.77
CA TYR A 456 23.61 2.99 13.86
C TYR A 456 24.81 2.05 13.79
N PHE A 457 25.08 1.30 14.86
CA PHE A 457 26.10 0.27 14.79
C PHE A 457 25.71 -0.79 13.75
N MET A 458 26.67 -1.26 12.95
CA MET A 458 26.45 -2.42 12.08
C MET A 458 26.07 -3.66 12.89
N SER A 459 26.70 -3.81 14.05
CA SER A 459 26.40 -4.85 15.03
C SER A 459 26.39 -4.25 16.43
N VAL A 460 25.30 -4.46 17.17
CA VAL A 460 25.27 -4.08 18.60
C VAL A 460 26.06 -5.08 19.46
N TYR A 461 26.34 -6.26 18.92
CA TYR A 461 27.15 -7.27 19.57
C TYR A 461 28.66 -7.00 19.43
N ASP A 462 29.11 -6.65 18.22
CA ASP A 462 30.52 -6.39 17.91
C ASP A 462 30.74 -5.04 17.20
N ILE A 463 31.20 -4.05 17.97
CA ILE A 463 31.51 -2.72 17.46
C ILE A 463 32.62 -2.71 16.41
N THR A 464 33.45 -3.77 16.31
CA THR A 464 34.50 -3.85 15.28
C THR A 464 33.94 -3.95 13.88
N GLU A 465 32.65 -4.27 13.75
CA GLU A 465 31.94 -4.26 12.48
C GLU A 465 31.72 -2.86 11.92
N GLY A 466 31.73 -1.81 12.75
CA GLY A 466 31.62 -0.42 12.31
C GLY A 466 30.20 0.18 12.40
N VAL A 467 29.89 1.13 11.51
CA VAL A 467 28.64 1.92 11.51
C VAL A 467 27.87 1.71 10.21
N LYS A 468 26.57 1.41 10.29
CA LYS A 468 25.66 1.40 9.15
C LYS A 468 24.99 2.76 9.01
N VAL A 469 24.93 3.26 7.79
CA VAL A 469 24.30 4.54 7.46
C VAL A 469 23.27 4.32 6.36
N ASP A 470 22.02 4.65 6.63
CA ASP A 470 20.93 4.56 5.67
C ASP A 470 20.62 5.95 5.11
N TYR A 471 20.50 6.01 3.79
CA TYR A 471 20.06 7.17 3.03
C TYR A 471 18.76 6.86 2.30
N SER A 472 17.94 7.88 2.08
CA SER A 472 16.71 7.78 1.29
C SER A 472 16.70 8.83 0.19
N ALA A 473 16.23 8.46 -0.98
CA ALA A 473 16.06 9.32 -2.15
C ALA A 473 14.65 9.16 -2.73
N ASP A 474 14.36 9.93 -3.78
CA ASP A 474 13.09 9.86 -4.47
C ASP A 474 12.89 8.53 -5.19
N LEU A 475 11.63 8.24 -5.54
CA LEU A 475 11.18 6.97 -6.15
C LEU A 475 11.42 5.73 -5.26
N GLY A 476 11.49 5.92 -3.95
CA GLY A 476 11.73 4.82 -3.02
C GLY A 476 13.15 4.23 -3.13
N ARG A 477 14.11 4.98 -3.69
CA ARG A 477 15.52 4.58 -3.69
C ARG A 477 16.12 4.79 -2.32
N THR A 478 16.97 3.86 -1.94
CA THR A 478 17.68 3.88 -0.66
C THR A 478 19.14 3.51 -0.87
N ALA A 479 20.02 4.00 0.00
CA ALA A 479 21.37 3.48 0.09
C ALA A 479 21.71 3.02 1.50
N VAL A 480 22.44 1.91 1.56
CA VAL A 480 23.01 1.36 2.79
C VAL A 480 24.53 1.42 2.69
N VAL A 481 25.13 2.32 3.46
CA VAL A 481 26.59 2.52 3.48
C VAL A 481 27.16 1.98 4.78
N ASN A 482 27.99 0.95 4.66
CA ASN A 482 28.63 0.27 5.78
C ASN A 482 30.04 0.84 6.01
N TRP A 483 30.19 1.69 7.02
CA TRP A 483 31.45 2.30 7.43
C TRP A 483 32.28 1.33 8.29
N ARG A 484 33.31 0.74 7.68
CA ARG A 484 34.25 -0.20 8.30
C ARG A 484 35.50 0.50 8.83
N CYS A 485 36.07 -0.03 9.90
CA CYS A 485 37.33 0.44 10.46
C CYS A 485 38.52 0.11 9.54
N ASP A 486 39.31 1.13 9.21
CA ASP A 486 40.64 0.97 8.63
C ASP A 486 41.64 1.91 9.31
N SER A 487 42.30 1.37 10.33
CA SER A 487 43.28 2.10 11.13
C SER A 487 44.52 2.56 10.36
N THR A 488 44.73 2.08 9.13
CA THR A 488 45.87 2.45 8.27
C THR A 488 45.64 3.75 7.51
N LEU A 489 44.39 4.19 7.38
CA LEU A 489 44.05 5.46 6.74
C LEU A 489 44.41 6.65 7.62
N ALA A 490 44.67 7.80 6.98
CA ALA A 490 44.76 9.06 7.71
C ALA A 490 43.38 9.45 8.28
N SER A 491 43.36 10.31 9.30
CA SER A 491 42.10 10.92 9.74
C SER A 491 41.50 11.72 8.58
N LYS A 492 40.17 11.70 8.43
CA LYS A 492 39.43 12.35 7.33
C LYS A 492 39.73 11.80 5.94
N GLN A 493 40.26 10.58 5.84
CA GLN A 493 40.45 9.89 4.57
C GLN A 493 39.43 8.77 4.42
N LEU A 494 38.72 8.77 3.30
CA LEU A 494 37.80 7.71 2.93
C LEU A 494 38.43 6.80 1.87
N ARG A 495 38.19 5.49 1.97
CA ARG A 495 38.46 4.54 0.88
C ARG A 495 37.14 3.91 0.44
N LEU A 496 36.80 4.16 -0.83
CA LEU A 496 35.63 3.63 -1.51
C LEU A 496 35.84 2.16 -1.95
N PRO A 497 34.75 1.43 -2.21
CA PRO A 497 34.81 0.03 -2.62
C PRO A 497 35.13 -0.10 -4.12
N THR A 498 35.38 -1.34 -4.55
CA THR A 498 35.52 -1.70 -5.99
C THR A 498 34.31 -2.48 -6.52
N GLU A 499 33.40 -2.89 -5.66
CA GLU A 499 32.16 -3.59 -6.00
C GLU A 499 31.04 -3.04 -5.11
N VAL A 500 29.85 -2.87 -5.70
CA VAL A 500 28.64 -2.42 -5.00
C VAL A 500 27.53 -3.43 -5.24
N SER A 501 26.58 -3.54 -4.32
CA SER A 501 25.38 -4.33 -4.50
C SER A 501 24.23 -3.41 -4.88
N LEU A 502 23.60 -3.67 -6.02
CA LEU A 502 22.36 -3.00 -6.41
C LEU A 502 21.28 -4.06 -6.50
N TYR A 503 20.30 -3.96 -5.61
CA TYR A 503 19.12 -4.82 -5.58
C TYR A 503 17.87 -3.94 -5.65
N LYS A 504 17.16 -4.02 -6.79
CA LYS A 504 16.04 -3.13 -7.11
C LYS A 504 16.45 -1.66 -6.93
N ASN A 505 15.83 -0.95 -6.00
CA ASN A 505 16.05 0.46 -5.70
C ASN A 505 17.00 0.70 -4.52
N GLU A 506 17.56 -0.37 -3.92
CA GLU A 506 18.52 -0.26 -2.82
C GLU A 506 19.96 -0.47 -3.31
N LEU A 507 20.81 0.53 -3.04
CA LEU A 507 22.24 0.49 -3.27
C LEU A 507 22.98 0.21 -1.95
N SER A 508 23.71 -0.90 -1.85
CA SER A 508 24.51 -1.22 -0.67
C SER A 508 26.00 -1.32 -0.99
N PHE A 509 26.84 -0.69 -0.17
CA PHE A 509 28.30 -0.75 -0.32
C PHE A 509 29.06 -0.47 0.97
N GLU A 510 30.35 -0.82 1.00
CA GLU A 510 31.22 -0.59 2.16
C GLU A 510 32.19 0.56 1.91
N VAL A 511 32.40 1.40 2.93
CA VAL A 511 33.43 2.43 2.93
C VAL A 511 34.34 2.25 4.13
N TYR A 512 35.59 2.64 4.00
CA TYR A 512 36.60 2.45 5.04
C TYR A 512 37.09 3.78 5.55
N SER A 513 37.11 3.93 6.88
CA SER A 513 37.64 5.13 7.55
C SER A 513 38.33 4.79 8.86
N LYS A 514 39.20 5.68 9.32
CA LYS A 514 39.83 5.55 10.64
C LYS A 514 38.85 5.83 11.78
N ASP A 515 37.90 6.75 11.60
CA ASP A 515 37.00 7.16 12.69
C ASP A 515 35.85 6.18 12.91
N ALA A 516 35.61 5.26 11.97
CA ALA A 516 34.79 4.07 12.18
C ALA A 516 35.44 3.02 13.11
N CYS A 517 36.69 3.23 13.55
CA CYS A 517 37.35 2.35 14.50
C CYS A 517 36.92 2.66 15.94
N GLY A 518 36.45 1.64 16.66
CA GLY A 518 36.11 1.78 18.08
C GLY A 518 37.30 2.19 18.96
N SER A 519 37.06 3.09 19.92
CA SER A 519 38.06 3.54 20.89
C SER A 519 38.67 2.36 21.66
N GLY A 520 39.98 2.37 21.87
CA GLY A 520 40.66 1.35 22.66
C GLY A 520 40.96 0.04 21.92
N ASN A 521 40.81 0.00 20.58
CA ASN A 521 41.09 -1.17 19.73
C ASN A 521 40.38 -2.44 20.22
N PRO A 522 39.03 -2.45 20.25
CA PRO A 522 38.28 -3.62 20.67
C PRO A 522 38.67 -4.82 19.81
N THR A 523 38.82 -5.98 20.45
CA THR A 523 39.03 -7.23 19.73
C THR A 523 37.70 -7.71 19.15
N PRO A 524 37.68 -8.20 17.89
CA PRO A 524 36.48 -8.82 17.33
C PRO A 524 35.98 -9.93 18.23
N ARG A 525 34.66 -10.04 18.37
CA ARG A 525 34.04 -11.11 19.12
C ARG A 525 33.95 -12.37 18.25
N PRO A 526 33.98 -13.56 18.86
CA PRO A 526 33.64 -14.76 18.12
C PRO A 526 32.21 -14.61 17.58
N GLU A 527 32.03 -14.94 16.30
CA GLU A 527 30.71 -15.00 15.66
C GLU A 527 29.82 -15.95 16.47
N TRP A 528 28.60 -15.53 16.76
CA TRP A 528 27.64 -16.38 17.43
C TRP A 528 26.97 -17.32 16.41
N HIS A 529 26.66 -18.55 16.82
CA HIS A 529 25.83 -19.46 16.04
C HIS A 529 24.79 -20.14 16.93
N PRO A 530 23.68 -20.64 16.35
CA PRO A 530 22.70 -21.42 17.11
C PRO A 530 23.33 -22.69 17.70
N PRO A 531 22.89 -23.14 18.88
CA PRO A 531 23.29 -24.44 19.39
C PRO A 531 22.75 -25.56 18.50
N LYS A 532 23.55 -26.61 18.25
CA LYS A 532 23.10 -27.82 17.54
C LYS A 532 21.84 -28.39 18.20
N PRO A 533 20.70 -28.51 17.48
CA PRO A 533 19.45 -28.96 18.08
C PRO A 533 19.54 -30.42 18.55
N THR A 534 18.83 -30.77 19.62
CA THR A 534 18.83 -32.12 20.20
C THR A 534 17.64 -32.93 19.73
N ILE A 535 17.85 -34.23 19.47
CA ILE A 535 16.78 -35.16 19.09
C ILE A 535 15.72 -35.22 20.21
N PRO A 536 14.44 -34.90 19.94
CA PRO A 536 13.38 -35.00 20.94
C PRO A 536 13.15 -36.47 21.32
N PRO A 537 12.72 -36.75 22.56
CA PRO A 537 12.53 -38.12 23.05
C PRO A 537 11.43 -38.89 22.29
N ASN A 538 10.48 -38.17 21.70
CA ASN A 538 9.49 -38.73 20.78
C ASN A 538 9.75 -38.17 19.38
N PRO A 539 9.77 -39.00 18.33
CA PRO A 539 9.87 -38.51 16.97
C PRO A 539 8.72 -37.55 16.69
N THR A 540 9.01 -36.39 16.11
CA THR A 540 7.99 -35.44 15.64
C THR A 540 7.04 -36.21 14.72
N PRO A 541 5.73 -36.27 15.01
CA PRO A 541 4.77 -36.86 14.08
C PRO A 541 4.96 -36.17 12.74
N THR A 542 5.17 -36.92 11.66
CA THR A 542 5.11 -36.36 10.31
C THR A 542 3.64 -36.20 9.99
N PRO A 543 3.06 -34.99 9.96
CA PRO A 543 1.71 -34.84 9.49
C PRO A 543 1.66 -35.34 8.05
N GLN A 544 0.54 -35.94 7.64
CA GLN A 544 0.37 -36.16 6.21
C GLN A 544 0.26 -34.78 5.56
N PRO A 545 1.12 -34.44 4.58
CA PRO A 545 1.01 -33.16 3.90
C PRO A 545 -0.40 -33.04 3.33
N SER A 546 -1.00 -31.85 3.47
CA SER A 546 -2.16 -31.50 2.66
C SER A 546 -1.76 -31.75 1.20
N VAL A 547 -2.54 -32.58 0.51
CA VAL A 547 -2.32 -32.85 -0.92
C VAL A 547 -2.81 -31.70 -1.79
N ASN A 548 -3.30 -30.62 -1.18
CA ASN A 548 -3.69 -29.42 -1.89
C ASN A 548 -2.45 -28.66 -2.37
N PRO A 549 -2.31 -28.44 -3.69
CA PRO A 549 -1.22 -27.64 -4.23
C PRO A 549 -1.38 -26.14 -3.99
N THR A 550 -2.53 -25.69 -3.45
CA THR A 550 -2.91 -24.29 -3.28
C THR A 550 -3.41 -24.01 -1.87
N ASP A 551 -2.56 -23.43 -1.03
CA ASP A 551 -3.02 -22.84 0.24
C ASP A 551 -3.62 -21.45 -0.09
N VAL A 552 -4.93 -21.32 0.06
CA VAL A 552 -5.64 -20.03 -0.02
C VAL A 552 -6.16 -19.70 1.37
N TYR A 553 -5.74 -18.57 1.90
CA TYR A 553 -6.18 -18.11 3.21
C TYR A 553 -7.30 -17.09 3.05
N VAL A 554 -8.49 -17.43 3.52
CA VAL A 554 -9.65 -16.52 3.47
C VAL A 554 -9.57 -15.55 4.65
N ILE A 555 -9.45 -14.26 4.36
CA ILE A 555 -9.45 -13.22 5.40
C ILE A 555 -10.88 -12.99 5.89
N ASN A 556 -11.80 -12.74 4.96
CA ASN A 556 -13.18 -12.37 5.23
C ASN A 556 -14.08 -12.76 4.04
N GLU A 557 -15.29 -12.21 3.95
CA GLU A 557 -16.22 -12.57 2.88
C GLU A 557 -15.84 -11.98 1.51
N THR A 558 -14.99 -10.96 1.47
CA THR A 558 -14.65 -10.21 0.26
C THR A 558 -13.21 -10.40 -0.20
N HIS A 559 -12.31 -10.79 0.71
CA HIS A 559 -10.88 -10.89 0.43
C HIS A 559 -10.26 -12.21 0.88
N TYR A 560 -9.20 -12.60 0.18
CA TYR A 560 -8.33 -13.72 0.49
C TYR A 560 -6.86 -13.35 0.25
N ILE A 561 -5.96 -14.08 0.89
CA ILE A 561 -4.52 -14.05 0.63
C ILE A 561 -4.18 -15.38 0.00
N LEU A 562 -3.32 -15.33 -1.01
CA LEU A 562 -3.13 -16.46 -1.88
C LEU A 562 -1.65 -16.81 -1.98
N THR A 563 -1.34 -18.07 -1.68
CA THR A 563 0.03 -18.57 -1.75
C THR A 563 0.03 -19.99 -2.33
N PRO A 564 -0.29 -20.21 -3.62
CA PRO A 564 0.00 -21.46 -4.29
C PRO A 564 1.51 -21.54 -4.38
N LEU A 565 2.16 -21.99 -3.32
CA LEU A 565 3.61 -22.06 -3.21
C LEU A 565 4.19 -22.85 -4.41
N SER A 566 3.41 -23.80 -4.94
CA SER A 566 3.71 -24.57 -6.15
C SER A 566 3.83 -23.76 -7.44
N ASN A 567 3.19 -22.59 -7.54
CA ASN A 567 3.24 -21.69 -8.68
C ASN A 567 4.32 -20.61 -8.56
N TYR A 568 5.05 -20.56 -7.44
CA TYR A 568 6.07 -19.53 -7.23
C TYR A 568 7.23 -19.78 -8.17
N GLN A 569 7.62 -18.74 -8.90
CA GLN A 569 8.66 -18.81 -9.93
C GLN A 569 10.03 -18.34 -9.42
N GLN A 570 10.19 -18.23 -8.10
CA GLN A 570 11.44 -17.76 -7.53
C GLN A 570 12.56 -18.79 -7.65
N ASP A 571 13.78 -18.29 -7.86
CA ASP A 571 14.97 -19.11 -7.72
C ASP A 571 15.21 -19.50 -6.24
N VAL A 572 15.99 -20.56 -6.05
CA VAL A 572 16.44 -20.94 -4.70
C VAL A 572 17.33 -19.81 -4.16
N PHE A 573 16.91 -19.20 -3.05
CA PHE A 573 17.77 -18.28 -2.33
C PHE A 573 18.98 -19.06 -1.80
N LYS A 574 20.18 -18.51 -2.00
CA LYS A 574 21.44 -19.04 -1.47
C LYS A 574 22.30 -17.88 -1.02
N GLY A 575 22.51 -17.73 0.28
CA GLY A 575 23.22 -16.58 0.80
C GLY A 575 23.54 -16.67 2.28
N ASN A 576 24.39 -15.78 2.75
CA ASN A 576 24.61 -15.60 4.18
C ASN A 576 23.57 -14.62 4.73
N LEU A 577 22.93 -15.00 5.83
CA LEU A 577 22.00 -14.15 6.59
C LEU A 577 22.65 -13.77 7.91
N THR A 578 22.39 -12.55 8.36
CA THR A 578 22.66 -12.16 9.74
C THR A 578 21.71 -12.91 10.66
N ILE A 579 22.25 -13.54 11.69
CA ILE A 579 21.44 -14.21 12.70
C ILE A 579 21.50 -13.47 14.03
N MET A 580 20.35 -13.24 14.65
CA MET A 580 20.24 -12.68 16.01
C MET A 580 19.90 -13.78 17.01
N GLY A 581 20.82 -14.06 17.92
CA GLY A 581 20.64 -14.97 19.05
C GLY A 581 20.04 -14.32 20.30
N PRO A 582 19.88 -15.10 21.38
CA PRO A 582 19.38 -14.59 22.66
C PRO A 582 20.30 -13.48 23.20
N SER A 583 19.73 -12.45 23.81
CA SER A 583 20.49 -11.29 24.34
C SER A 583 21.21 -10.45 23.27
N SER A 584 20.64 -10.36 22.06
CA SER A 584 21.20 -9.58 20.94
C SER A 584 22.61 -10.01 20.54
N GLN A 585 22.92 -11.30 20.69
CA GLN A 585 24.12 -11.88 20.09
C GLN A 585 23.93 -11.93 18.58
N GLU A 586 24.96 -11.62 17.80
CA GLU A 586 24.87 -11.62 16.35
C GLU A 586 25.91 -12.57 15.74
N GLY A 587 25.56 -13.15 14.60
CA GLY A 587 26.49 -13.93 13.80
C GLY A 587 26.00 -14.09 12.38
N LYS A 588 26.55 -15.09 11.69
CA LYS A 588 26.21 -15.38 10.28
C LYS A 588 25.84 -16.84 10.10
N VAL A 589 24.75 -17.08 9.37
CA VAL A 589 24.35 -18.40 8.92
C VAL A 589 24.24 -18.42 7.41
N TYR A 590 24.72 -19.47 6.76
CA TYR A 590 24.44 -19.72 5.36
C TYR A 590 23.06 -20.36 5.24
N ALA A 591 22.22 -19.85 4.35
CA ALA A 591 20.84 -20.27 4.18
C ALA A 591 20.57 -20.66 2.73
N GLU A 592 19.81 -21.75 2.55
CA GLU A 592 19.20 -22.09 1.26
C GLU A 592 17.68 -22.24 1.42
N PHE A 593 16.89 -21.43 0.71
CA PHE A 593 15.43 -21.39 0.86
C PHE A 593 14.68 -21.43 -0.47
N HIS A 594 13.60 -22.20 -0.50
CA HIS A 594 12.56 -22.10 -1.51
C HIS A 594 11.20 -22.50 -0.90
N PRO A 595 10.12 -21.72 -1.12
CA PRO A 595 8.83 -21.92 -0.47
C PRO A 595 8.20 -23.28 -0.74
N TRP A 596 8.40 -23.84 -1.94
CA TRP A 596 7.84 -25.15 -2.32
C TRP A 596 8.83 -26.23 -2.74
N LYS A 597 9.86 -25.90 -3.50
CA LYS A 597 10.85 -26.86 -4.00
C LYS A 597 11.72 -27.38 -2.86
N PHE A 598 11.80 -28.70 -2.73
CA PHE A 598 12.78 -29.34 -1.85
C PHE A 598 14.19 -29.17 -2.42
N ILE A 599 15.10 -28.66 -1.58
CA ILE A 599 16.49 -28.39 -1.87
C ILE A 599 17.32 -29.47 -1.19
N ASP A 600 18.26 -30.07 -1.92
CA ASP A 600 19.21 -31.02 -1.34
C ASP A 600 20.03 -30.38 -0.22
N CYS A 601 20.44 -31.20 0.76
CA CYS A 601 21.40 -30.81 1.79
C CYS A 601 22.61 -30.06 1.19
N PRO A 602 22.94 -28.83 1.66
CA PRO A 602 24.04 -28.05 1.10
C PRO A 602 25.38 -28.79 1.12
N ALA A 603 26.08 -28.77 -0.02
CA ALA A 603 27.29 -29.55 -0.20
C ALA A 603 28.40 -29.16 0.80
N GLY A 604 28.98 -30.17 1.46
CA GLY A 604 30.09 -29.98 2.41
C GLY A 604 29.68 -29.72 3.86
N TYR A 605 28.39 -29.85 4.18
CA TYR A 605 27.87 -29.78 5.55
C TYR A 605 27.34 -31.14 6.03
N GLU A 606 27.38 -31.37 7.34
CA GLU A 606 26.69 -32.48 8.01
C GLU A 606 25.22 -32.08 8.25
N CYS A 607 24.27 -32.79 7.61
CA CYS A 607 22.85 -32.47 7.71
C CYS A 607 22.11 -33.24 8.83
N SER A 608 21.19 -32.55 9.49
CA SER A 608 20.34 -33.09 10.56
C SER A 608 19.55 -34.33 10.14
N ALA A 609 19.40 -35.30 11.05
CA ALA A 609 18.53 -36.49 10.94
C ALA A 609 18.66 -37.35 9.67
N ASN A 610 19.79 -37.28 8.94
CA ASN A 610 19.93 -37.87 7.60
C ASN A 610 18.87 -37.38 6.59
N GLN A 611 18.31 -36.19 6.83
CA GLN A 611 17.37 -35.54 5.91
C GLN A 611 18.13 -35.24 4.60
N LYS A 612 17.58 -35.70 3.47
CA LYS A 612 18.21 -35.52 2.15
C LYS A 612 17.90 -34.17 1.55
N ASP A 613 16.68 -33.69 1.74
CA ASP A 613 16.14 -32.48 1.16
C ASP A 613 15.18 -31.77 2.13
N ALA A 614 15.02 -30.46 1.98
CA ALA A 614 14.10 -29.62 2.77
C ALA A 614 13.76 -28.32 2.01
N ASN A 615 12.74 -27.58 2.44
CA ASN A 615 12.40 -26.26 1.87
C ASN A 615 13.34 -25.16 2.36
N PHE A 616 13.82 -25.27 3.59
CA PHE A 616 14.71 -24.30 4.20
C PHE A 616 15.83 -24.97 5.01
N TRP A 617 17.07 -24.73 4.59
CA TRP A 617 18.30 -25.07 5.32
C TRP A 617 18.91 -23.83 5.97
N ALA A 618 19.29 -23.94 7.25
CA ALA A 618 20.21 -23.03 7.90
C ALA A 618 21.48 -23.76 8.30
N CYS A 619 22.63 -23.18 7.97
CA CYS A 619 23.93 -23.81 8.07
C CYS A 619 24.94 -22.89 8.75
N TRP A 620 25.73 -23.43 9.66
CA TRP A 620 26.72 -22.68 10.43
C TRP A 620 27.97 -23.52 10.70
N ILE A 621 29.01 -22.86 11.20
CA ILE A 621 30.26 -23.48 11.61
C ILE A 621 30.25 -23.58 13.13
N GLU A 622 30.35 -24.80 13.66
CA GLU A 622 30.40 -25.07 15.10
C GLU A 622 31.73 -24.61 15.72
N ASP A 623 31.77 -24.56 17.05
CA ASP A 623 32.97 -24.22 17.82
C ASP A 623 34.20 -25.09 17.46
N ASP A 624 33.97 -26.36 17.09
CA ASP A 624 35.01 -27.31 16.67
C ASP A 624 35.41 -27.20 15.17
N LYS A 625 34.88 -26.18 14.47
CA LYS A 625 35.03 -25.92 13.03
C LYS A 625 34.35 -26.93 12.11
N SER A 626 33.54 -27.85 12.63
CA SER A 626 32.67 -28.67 11.80
C SER A 626 31.59 -27.81 11.13
N LYS A 627 31.22 -28.18 9.91
CA LYS A 627 30.18 -27.52 9.12
C LYS A 627 28.88 -28.27 9.32
N TYR A 628 27.88 -27.61 9.91
CA TYR A 628 26.60 -28.21 10.23
C TYR A 628 25.45 -27.51 9.49
N CYS A 629 24.48 -28.28 8.99
CA CYS A 629 23.23 -27.77 8.42
C CYS A 629 22.04 -28.41 9.11
N HIS A 630 21.01 -27.60 9.38
CA HIS A 630 19.75 -28.04 9.94
C HIS A 630 18.61 -27.74 8.99
N ALA A 631 17.71 -28.70 8.80
CA ALA A 631 16.45 -28.50 8.06
C ALA A 631 15.45 -27.78 8.96
N ILE A 632 15.39 -26.45 8.84
CA ILE A 632 14.60 -25.56 9.70
C ILE A 632 13.21 -25.26 9.12
N GLY A 633 12.94 -25.72 7.90
CA GLY A 633 11.62 -25.62 7.27
C GLY A 633 11.40 -26.71 6.23
N ASP A 634 10.31 -27.46 6.36
CA ASP A 634 9.90 -28.55 5.50
C ASP A 634 8.37 -28.63 5.46
N THR A 635 7.78 -28.43 4.28
CA THR A 635 6.32 -28.44 4.11
C THR A 635 5.68 -29.80 4.44
N ARG A 636 6.47 -30.88 4.43
CA ARG A 636 6.01 -32.22 4.85
C ARG A 636 5.86 -32.33 6.37
N ILE A 637 6.52 -31.45 7.12
CA ILE A 637 6.44 -31.40 8.58
C ILE A 637 5.35 -30.42 9.00
N LYS A 638 5.37 -29.19 8.49
CA LYS A 638 4.37 -28.17 8.80
C LYS A 638 4.41 -27.05 7.75
N ASN A 639 3.24 -26.54 7.38
CA ASN A 639 3.06 -25.41 6.46
C ASN A 639 1.76 -24.69 6.85
N GLU A 640 1.83 -23.76 7.79
CA GLU A 640 0.68 -23.00 8.29
C GLU A 640 0.82 -21.52 7.96
N MET A 641 -0.27 -20.85 7.65
CA MET A 641 -0.27 -19.41 7.40
C MET A 641 -1.38 -18.73 8.18
N TYR A 642 -1.04 -17.61 8.81
CA TYR A 642 -1.96 -16.79 9.61
C TYR A 642 -1.85 -15.33 9.21
N PRO A 643 -2.93 -14.54 9.21
CA PRO A 643 -2.85 -13.11 8.99
C PRO A 643 -2.19 -12.51 10.23
N MET A 644 -1.20 -11.64 10.07
CA MET A 644 -0.53 -11.02 11.22
C MET A 644 -1.53 -10.28 12.12
N THR A 645 -2.53 -9.66 11.50
CA THR A 645 -3.66 -9.04 12.20
C THR A 645 -4.97 -9.40 11.53
N PRO A 646 -5.86 -10.17 12.20
CA PRO A 646 -7.16 -10.53 11.62
C PRO A 646 -8.04 -9.34 11.22
N SER A 647 -7.86 -8.19 11.87
CA SER A 647 -8.62 -6.95 11.59
C SER A 647 -8.04 -6.11 10.45
N ASN A 648 -6.78 -6.34 10.06
CA ASN A 648 -6.12 -5.58 9.00
C ASN A 648 -5.25 -6.53 8.17
N PRO A 649 -5.81 -7.15 7.12
CA PRO A 649 -5.07 -8.11 6.31
C PRO A 649 -4.01 -7.46 5.42
N ASP A 650 -4.07 -6.15 5.20
CA ASP A 650 -3.06 -5.42 4.41
C ASP A 650 -1.70 -5.38 5.12
N ARG A 651 -1.61 -5.84 6.38
CA ARG A 651 -0.32 -6.02 7.07
C ARG A 651 0.44 -7.27 6.64
N GLY A 652 -0.17 -8.18 5.87
CA GLY A 652 0.44 -9.44 5.45
C GLY A 652 0.18 -10.61 6.41
N VAL A 653 1.08 -11.60 6.39
CA VAL A 653 0.89 -12.92 7.01
C VAL A 653 2.11 -13.42 7.79
N GLU A 654 1.87 -14.27 8.78
CA GLU A 654 2.87 -15.15 9.39
C GLU A 654 2.78 -16.52 8.71
N LEU A 655 3.85 -16.94 8.03
CA LEU A 655 3.98 -18.25 7.38
C LEU A 655 4.96 -19.13 8.17
N ILE A 656 4.53 -20.32 8.58
CA ILE A 656 5.26 -21.21 9.48
C ILE A 656 5.62 -22.52 8.78
N PHE A 657 6.91 -22.78 8.63
CA PHE A 657 7.44 -24.06 8.17
C PHE A 657 7.95 -24.90 9.33
N GLY A 658 7.66 -26.20 9.28
CA GLY A 658 8.07 -27.15 10.32
C GLY A 658 9.51 -27.59 10.15
N GLY A 659 10.30 -27.54 11.22
CA GLY A 659 11.68 -28.01 11.19
C GLY A 659 11.85 -29.42 11.74
N VAL A 660 12.93 -30.07 11.34
CA VAL A 660 13.36 -31.33 11.97
C VAL A 660 13.58 -31.09 13.47
N TRP A 661 13.20 -32.05 14.31
CA TRP A 661 13.32 -31.97 15.77
C TRP A 661 12.54 -30.80 16.42
N GLY A 662 11.58 -30.21 15.70
CA GLY A 662 10.71 -29.13 16.20
C GLY A 662 11.36 -27.75 16.18
N LEU A 663 12.39 -27.54 15.35
CA LEU A 663 13.03 -26.24 15.14
C LEU A 663 12.39 -25.51 13.97
N ASP A 664 11.19 -24.98 14.20
CA ASP A 664 10.36 -24.36 13.17
C ASP A 664 10.93 -23.03 12.68
N THR A 665 10.47 -22.58 11.51
CA THR A 665 10.75 -21.23 10.99
C THR A 665 9.46 -20.47 10.77
N HIS A 666 9.42 -19.24 11.29
CA HIS A 666 8.32 -18.30 11.17
C HIS A 666 8.75 -17.15 10.24
N PHE A 667 7.96 -16.90 9.21
CA PHE A 667 8.12 -15.77 8.31
C PHE A 667 7.03 -14.76 8.56
N ASP A 668 7.39 -13.61 9.10
CA ASP A 668 6.50 -12.46 9.13
C ASP A 668 6.65 -11.74 7.79
N ILE A 669 5.72 -11.98 6.86
CA ILE A 669 5.74 -11.44 5.50
C ILE A 669 4.74 -10.28 5.40
N GLU A 670 5.24 -9.04 5.28
CA GLU A 670 4.43 -7.85 5.06
C GLU A 670 3.89 -7.83 3.62
N CYS A 671 2.65 -7.36 3.42
CA CYS A 671 2.12 -7.14 2.09
C CYS A 671 2.77 -5.91 1.47
N ASP A 672 3.57 -6.14 0.43
CA ASP A 672 4.05 -5.07 -0.43
C ASP A 672 3.47 -5.25 -1.84
N LYS A 673 2.56 -4.35 -2.22
CA LYS A 673 1.90 -4.38 -3.54
C LYS A 673 2.86 -4.10 -4.70
N HIS A 674 4.07 -3.59 -4.40
CA HIS A 674 5.13 -3.34 -5.37
C HIS A 674 6.01 -4.57 -5.61
N GLU A 675 5.93 -5.56 -4.73
CA GLU A 675 6.66 -6.81 -4.84
C GLU A 675 5.96 -7.82 -5.75
N ASP A 676 6.74 -8.81 -6.20
CA ASP A 676 6.23 -9.85 -7.10
C ASP A 676 5.19 -10.73 -6.38
N ASN A 677 4.03 -10.86 -7.03
CA ASN A 677 2.89 -11.70 -6.64
C ASN A 677 3.17 -13.23 -6.64
N TYR A 678 4.36 -13.64 -7.07
CA TYR A 678 4.79 -15.02 -7.32
C TYR A 678 6.10 -15.37 -6.60
N SER A 679 6.54 -14.54 -5.65
CA SER A 679 7.75 -14.81 -4.87
C SER A 679 7.62 -14.33 -3.43
N ILE A 680 8.24 -15.04 -2.50
CA ILE A 680 8.62 -14.57 -1.17
C ILE A 680 10.15 -14.47 -1.19
N PRO A 681 10.69 -13.33 -1.67
CA PRO A 681 12.11 -13.15 -1.79
C PRO A 681 12.71 -13.00 -0.38
N PHE A 682 13.86 -13.64 -0.16
CA PHE A 682 14.77 -13.19 0.90
C PHE A 682 15.53 -12.01 0.32
N ASP A 683 15.15 -10.82 0.75
CA ASP A 683 15.87 -9.61 0.45
C ASP A 683 17.18 -9.56 1.27
N HIS A 684 18.08 -8.64 0.89
CA HIS A 684 19.39 -8.55 1.52
C HIS A 684 19.35 -8.02 2.97
N ALA A 685 18.18 -7.56 3.43
CA ALA A 685 17.96 -7.04 4.78
C ALA A 685 17.35 -8.08 5.74
N THR A 686 17.06 -9.29 5.27
CA THR A 686 16.43 -10.30 6.13
C THR A 686 17.36 -10.73 7.27
N VAL A 687 17.01 -10.36 8.50
CA VAL A 687 17.65 -10.88 9.71
C VAL A 687 16.90 -12.11 10.20
N LEU A 688 17.63 -13.20 10.43
CA LEU A 688 17.07 -14.41 11.02
C LEU A 688 17.20 -14.34 12.54
N SER A 689 16.12 -14.15 13.27
CA SER A 689 16.11 -14.17 14.74
C SER A 689 15.93 -15.60 15.26
N TYR A 690 16.83 -16.07 16.12
CA TYR A 690 16.71 -17.33 16.84
C TYR A 690 16.10 -17.07 18.22
N SER A 691 14.92 -17.64 18.46
CA SER A 691 14.15 -17.46 19.70
C SER A 691 13.98 -18.76 20.45
N GLN A 692 14.12 -18.70 21.78
CA GLN A 692 13.83 -19.82 22.69
C GLN A 692 12.63 -19.46 23.55
N THR A 693 11.52 -20.15 23.33
CA THR A 693 10.28 -19.95 24.11
C THR A 693 9.95 -21.20 24.91
N ARG A 694 8.96 -21.09 25.81
CA ARG A 694 8.42 -22.26 26.53
C ARG A 694 7.80 -23.31 25.59
N ASN A 695 7.39 -22.90 24.40
CA ASN A 695 6.73 -23.76 23.40
C ASN A 695 7.71 -24.42 22.43
N GLY A 696 9.01 -24.10 22.52
CA GLY A 696 10.02 -24.59 21.61
C GLY A 696 10.97 -23.49 21.15
N THR A 697 11.95 -23.92 20.35
CA THR A 697 12.91 -23.05 19.68
C THR A 697 12.49 -22.87 18.23
N TYR A 698 12.53 -21.64 17.72
CA TYR A 698 12.21 -21.37 16.32
C TYR A 698 13.11 -20.25 15.76
N PHE A 699 13.22 -20.22 14.44
CA PHE A 699 13.73 -19.07 13.71
C PHE A 699 12.60 -18.16 13.28
N LYS A 700 12.87 -16.86 13.24
CA LYS A 700 11.93 -15.86 12.76
C LYS A 700 12.61 -14.93 11.78
N ALA A 701 12.02 -14.71 10.62
CA ALA A 701 12.47 -13.74 9.62
C ALA A 701 11.33 -12.79 9.29
N PHE A 702 11.68 -11.53 8.99
CA PHE A 702 10.75 -10.52 8.49
C PHE A 702 11.03 -10.33 7.01
N LEU A 703 10.00 -10.42 6.19
CA LEU A 703 10.05 -10.37 4.74
C LEU A 703 8.94 -9.44 4.24
N ASP A 704 8.97 -9.08 2.97
CA ASP A 704 7.89 -8.44 2.24
C ASP A 704 7.60 -9.20 0.94
N SER A 705 6.34 -9.15 0.49
CA SER A 705 5.94 -9.81 -0.75
C SER A 705 4.57 -9.33 -1.23
N GLY A 706 4.41 -9.21 -2.55
CA GLY A 706 3.10 -8.98 -3.17
C GLY A 706 2.23 -10.23 -3.15
N ALA A 707 2.83 -11.41 -3.03
CA ALA A 707 2.11 -12.68 -2.98
C ALA A 707 1.21 -12.79 -1.75
N VAL A 708 1.59 -12.15 -0.64
CA VAL A 708 0.80 -12.16 0.60
C VAL A 708 -0.18 -10.99 0.70
N CYS A 709 -0.34 -10.20 -0.36
CA CYS A 709 -1.29 -9.12 -0.39
C CYS A 709 -2.74 -9.59 -0.54
N PRO A 710 -3.69 -8.99 0.19
CA PRO A 710 -5.11 -9.30 0.06
C PRO A 710 -5.61 -9.07 -1.36
N ARG A 711 -6.44 -9.99 -1.85
CA ARG A 711 -7.11 -9.94 -3.15
C ARG A 711 -8.60 -10.10 -2.97
N GLU A 712 -9.37 -9.36 -3.75
CA GLU A 712 -10.82 -9.50 -3.77
C GLU A 712 -11.24 -10.80 -4.44
N PHE A 713 -12.27 -11.46 -3.89
CA PHE A 713 -12.94 -12.55 -4.58
C PHE A 713 -13.58 -12.04 -5.87
N GLU A 714 -13.48 -12.84 -6.93
CA GLU A 714 -14.15 -12.50 -8.17
C GLU A 714 -15.68 -12.49 -8.00
N PRO A 715 -16.37 -11.55 -8.65
CA PRO A 715 -17.82 -11.56 -8.66
C PRO A 715 -18.33 -12.85 -9.32
N ILE A 716 -19.26 -13.51 -8.64
CA ILE A 716 -19.84 -14.76 -9.13
C ILE A 716 -20.92 -14.44 -10.16
N ARG A 717 -20.68 -14.88 -11.40
CA ARG A 717 -21.66 -14.75 -12.48
C ARG A 717 -22.81 -15.71 -12.24
N THR A 718 -24.03 -15.18 -12.18
CA THR A 718 -25.24 -16.00 -12.14
C THR A 718 -25.27 -16.95 -13.35
N PRO A 719 -25.39 -18.27 -13.13
CA PRO A 719 -25.48 -19.21 -14.23
C PRO A 719 -26.63 -18.88 -15.18
N VAL A 720 -26.38 -18.96 -16.48
CA VAL A 720 -27.44 -18.81 -17.50
C VAL A 720 -28.23 -20.12 -17.58
N PRO A 721 -29.58 -20.08 -17.55
CA PRO A 721 -30.39 -21.26 -17.72
C PRO A 721 -30.03 -22.00 -19.00
N ALA A 722 -29.84 -23.31 -18.89
CA ALA A 722 -29.69 -24.23 -20.01
C ALA A 722 -30.69 -25.37 -19.87
N ALA A 723 -31.01 -26.05 -20.97
CA ALA A 723 -31.83 -27.25 -20.91
C ALA A 723 -31.17 -28.28 -19.99
N ARG A 724 -31.92 -28.74 -18.98
CA ARG A 724 -31.44 -29.78 -18.06
C ARG A 724 -31.12 -31.03 -18.87
N GLN A 725 -29.92 -31.59 -18.67
CA GLN A 725 -29.56 -32.86 -19.26
C GLN A 725 -30.53 -33.94 -18.78
N THR A 726 -30.98 -34.79 -19.69
CA THR A 726 -31.79 -35.96 -19.35
C THR A 726 -30.87 -37.17 -19.17
N PRO A 727 -31.16 -38.08 -18.22
CA PRO A 727 -30.37 -39.30 -18.06
C PRO A 727 -30.33 -40.10 -19.35
N ALA A 728 -29.24 -40.83 -19.60
CA ALA A 728 -29.18 -41.78 -20.70
C ALA A 728 -30.31 -42.83 -20.55
N PRO A 729 -30.94 -43.30 -21.64
CA PRO A 729 -32.00 -44.29 -21.56
C PRO A 729 -31.58 -45.55 -20.78
N GLY A 730 -32.28 -45.86 -19.70
CA GLY A 730 -32.00 -47.03 -18.84
C GLY A 730 -30.89 -46.81 -17.80
N TYR A 731 -30.39 -45.58 -17.64
CA TYR A 731 -29.40 -45.27 -16.62
C TYR A 731 -29.93 -45.56 -15.19
N VAL A 732 -29.11 -46.26 -14.40
CA VAL A 732 -29.34 -46.53 -12.98
C VAL A 732 -28.02 -46.27 -12.23
N PRO A 733 -27.99 -45.31 -11.29
CA PRO A 733 -26.77 -44.95 -10.59
C PRO A 733 -26.22 -46.11 -9.75
N GLN A 734 -24.91 -46.31 -9.80
CA GLN A 734 -24.19 -47.27 -8.97
C GLN A 734 -23.66 -46.56 -7.72
N TYR A 735 -24.05 -47.03 -6.53
CA TYR A 735 -23.63 -46.42 -5.27
C TYR A 735 -22.37 -47.07 -4.66
N GLN A 736 -21.92 -48.18 -5.24
CA GLN A 736 -20.77 -48.94 -4.78
C GLN A 736 -19.70 -48.96 -5.87
N TYR A 737 -18.48 -48.66 -5.47
CA TYR A 737 -17.30 -48.74 -6.32
C TYR A 737 -16.22 -49.54 -5.62
N SER A 738 -15.56 -50.44 -6.37
CA SER A 738 -14.41 -51.19 -5.90
C SER A 738 -13.39 -51.32 -7.03
N LYS A 739 -12.11 -51.14 -6.70
CA LYS A 739 -11.01 -51.32 -7.64
C LYS A 739 -9.81 -51.94 -6.93
N THR A 740 -9.26 -52.98 -7.56
CA THR A 740 -8.02 -53.65 -7.11
C THR A 740 -6.89 -53.35 -8.08
N ILE A 741 -5.72 -53.00 -7.55
CA ILE A 741 -4.46 -52.81 -8.28
C ILE A 741 -3.35 -53.49 -7.48
N GLY A 742 -2.77 -54.54 -8.05
CA GLY A 742 -1.82 -55.40 -7.31
C GLY A 742 -2.52 -56.10 -6.14
N ASP A 743 -1.93 -55.98 -4.94
CA ASP A 743 -2.44 -56.51 -3.68
C ASP A 743 -3.23 -55.47 -2.88
N LYS A 744 -3.55 -54.31 -3.46
CA LYS A 744 -4.30 -53.23 -2.81
C LYS A 744 -5.67 -53.06 -3.45
N MET A 745 -6.67 -52.76 -2.64
CA MET A 745 -8.04 -52.47 -3.06
C MET A 745 -8.57 -51.22 -2.36
N ILE A 746 -9.30 -50.39 -3.10
CA ILE A 746 -10.21 -49.39 -2.54
C ILE A 746 -11.65 -49.85 -2.77
N SER A 747 -12.52 -49.61 -1.80
CA SER A 747 -13.94 -49.93 -1.90
C SER A 747 -14.74 -48.89 -1.14
N ILE A 748 -15.67 -48.24 -1.82
CA ILE A 748 -16.54 -47.23 -1.23
C ILE A 748 -18.00 -47.52 -1.56
N ASN A 749 -18.87 -47.24 -0.59
CA ASN A 749 -20.30 -47.19 -0.77
C ASN A 749 -20.77 -45.78 -0.37
N LEU A 750 -21.37 -45.05 -1.30
CA LEU A 750 -21.79 -43.66 -1.07
C LEU A 750 -22.85 -43.52 0.02
N GLY A 751 -23.54 -44.61 0.38
CA GLY A 751 -24.46 -44.61 1.53
C GLY A 751 -23.77 -44.57 2.89
N ASP A 752 -22.46 -44.81 2.91
CA ASP A 752 -21.62 -44.78 4.10
C ASP A 752 -20.93 -43.43 4.27
N LEU A 753 -21.21 -42.43 3.43
CA LEU A 753 -20.72 -41.06 3.59
C LEU A 753 -21.81 -40.16 4.17
N GLU A 754 -21.44 -39.31 5.13
CA GLU A 754 -22.37 -38.33 5.69
C GLU A 754 -22.65 -37.16 4.73
N THR A 755 -23.77 -36.45 4.97
CA THR A 755 -24.05 -35.20 4.26
C THR A 755 -23.14 -34.12 4.82
N HIS A 756 -22.49 -33.36 3.94
CA HIS A 756 -21.53 -32.34 4.33
C HIS A 756 -21.91 -30.96 3.80
N THR A 757 -21.51 -29.90 4.51
CA THR A 757 -21.77 -28.51 4.09
C THR A 757 -20.62 -27.63 4.55
N GLU A 758 -19.95 -26.98 3.60
CA GLU A 758 -18.72 -26.24 3.85
C GLU A 758 -18.56 -25.09 2.86
N ILE A 759 -17.86 -24.04 3.29
CA ILE A 759 -17.49 -22.93 2.42
C ILE A 759 -16.16 -23.29 1.78
N ILE A 760 -16.14 -23.33 0.45
CA ILE A 760 -14.96 -23.66 -0.34
C ILE A 760 -14.62 -22.48 -1.23
N THR A 761 -13.35 -22.12 -1.24
CA THR A 761 -12.77 -21.15 -2.14
C THR A 761 -12.37 -21.86 -3.43
N ILE A 762 -13.12 -21.65 -4.51
CA ILE A 762 -12.88 -22.34 -5.78
C ILE A 762 -12.45 -21.36 -6.86
N GLY A 763 -11.52 -21.77 -7.70
CA GLY A 763 -11.03 -20.89 -8.74
C GLY A 763 -9.85 -21.44 -9.51
N LEU A 764 -9.24 -20.54 -10.26
CA LEU A 764 -8.00 -20.75 -10.98
C LEU A 764 -7.16 -19.53 -10.74
N PHE A 765 -5.93 -19.68 -10.25
CA PHE A 765 -5.05 -18.56 -9.98
C PHE A 765 -4.99 -17.55 -11.16
N PRO A 766 -5.08 -16.22 -10.91
CA PRO A 766 -5.26 -15.52 -9.61
C PRO A 766 -6.73 -15.25 -9.24
N HIS A 767 -7.68 -16.02 -9.75
CA HIS A 767 -9.11 -15.74 -9.77
C HIS A 767 -9.90 -16.76 -8.95
N TYR A 768 -10.33 -16.38 -7.74
CA TYR A 768 -11.07 -17.25 -6.83
C TYR A 768 -12.42 -16.68 -6.45
N GLN A 769 -13.33 -17.59 -6.11
CA GLN A 769 -14.67 -17.31 -5.67
C GLN A 769 -14.96 -18.07 -4.39
N ARG A 770 -15.62 -17.42 -3.44
CA ARG A 770 -16.06 -18.05 -2.18
C ARG A 770 -17.47 -18.61 -2.33
N ASN A 771 -17.62 -19.92 -2.17
CA ASN A 771 -18.88 -20.61 -2.44
C ASN A 771 -19.22 -21.56 -1.28
N LEU A 772 -20.47 -21.58 -0.84
CA LEU A 772 -20.97 -22.61 0.05
C LEU A 772 -21.38 -23.83 -0.79
N PHE A 773 -20.80 -24.99 -0.50
CA PHE A 773 -21.19 -26.25 -1.09
C PHE A 773 -21.97 -27.10 -0.08
N ARG A 774 -23.05 -27.72 -0.55
CA ARG A 774 -23.78 -28.75 0.21
C ARG A 774 -23.82 -30.04 -0.58
N TYR A 775 -23.28 -31.09 0.03
CA TYR A 775 -23.04 -32.38 -0.60
C TYR A 775 -23.87 -33.49 0.05
N TYR A 776 -24.68 -34.14 -0.77
CA TYR A 776 -25.47 -35.32 -0.45
C TYR A 776 -24.94 -36.51 -1.27
N PRO A 777 -24.09 -37.38 -0.70
CA PRO A 777 -23.41 -38.42 -1.45
C PRO A 777 -24.33 -39.39 -2.21
N LYS A 778 -25.43 -39.82 -1.58
CA LYS A 778 -26.31 -40.88 -2.09
C LYS A 778 -27.74 -40.46 -2.43
N THR A 779 -28.36 -39.56 -1.67
CA THR A 779 -29.79 -39.22 -1.87
C THR A 779 -29.93 -37.72 -2.08
N PRO A 780 -30.38 -37.26 -3.26
CA PRO A 780 -30.53 -35.83 -3.54
C PRO A 780 -31.36 -35.12 -2.46
N GLY A 781 -30.86 -33.99 -1.97
CA GLY A 781 -31.50 -33.19 -0.92
C GLY A 781 -31.84 -31.77 -1.37
N ALA A 782 -32.42 -30.99 -0.47
CA ALA A 782 -32.79 -29.59 -0.71
C ALA A 782 -31.59 -28.64 -0.54
N ALA A 783 -31.69 -27.44 -1.12
CA ALA A 783 -30.68 -26.39 -0.95
C ALA A 783 -30.54 -25.98 0.54
N PRO A 784 -29.38 -25.42 0.96
CA PRO A 784 -29.25 -24.71 2.23
C PRO A 784 -30.34 -23.65 2.45
N THR A 785 -30.82 -23.52 3.69
CA THR A 785 -31.79 -22.48 4.07
C THR A 785 -31.15 -21.09 4.02
N GLY A 786 -31.93 -20.04 3.70
CA GLY A 786 -31.46 -18.66 3.67
C GLY A 786 -30.98 -18.18 2.28
N TYR A 787 -30.99 -19.07 1.28
CA TYR A 787 -30.60 -18.76 -0.09
C TYR A 787 -31.80 -18.83 -1.05
N ARG A 788 -31.79 -17.98 -2.08
CA ARG A 788 -32.75 -18.02 -3.18
C ARG A 788 -32.31 -19.06 -4.21
N VAL A 789 -33.13 -20.06 -4.43
CA VAL A 789 -32.85 -21.10 -5.44
C VAL A 789 -33.18 -20.54 -6.82
N ILE A 790 -32.18 -20.55 -7.72
CA ILE A 790 -32.33 -20.08 -9.12
C ILE A 790 -32.96 -21.17 -10.01
N ASP A 791 -32.83 -22.43 -9.60
CA ASP A 791 -33.54 -23.58 -10.16
C ASP A 791 -35.06 -23.48 -9.90
N THR A 792 -35.82 -24.47 -10.36
CA THR A 792 -37.25 -24.55 -10.03
C THR A 792 -37.47 -24.81 -8.53
N ASP A 793 -38.51 -24.20 -7.93
CA ASP A 793 -38.83 -24.15 -6.48
C ASP A 793 -38.97 -25.50 -5.73
N LYS A 794 -38.74 -26.65 -6.39
CA LYS A 794 -38.84 -28.01 -5.82
C LYS A 794 -37.69 -28.92 -6.23
N THR A 795 -36.59 -28.38 -6.71
CA THR A 795 -35.47 -29.17 -7.20
C THR A 795 -34.70 -29.77 -6.01
N THR A 796 -34.33 -31.05 -6.11
CA THR A 796 -33.36 -31.71 -5.23
C THR A 796 -32.10 -32.05 -6.04
N ALA A 797 -30.94 -32.07 -5.38
CA ALA A 797 -29.66 -32.39 -6.01
C ALA A 797 -28.67 -33.01 -5.03
N ASN A 798 -27.61 -33.62 -5.58
CA ASN A 798 -26.51 -34.17 -4.80
C ASN A 798 -25.49 -33.12 -4.42
N VAL A 799 -25.24 -32.17 -5.31
CA VAL A 799 -24.35 -31.05 -5.05
C VAL A 799 -25.10 -29.75 -5.27
N TRP A 800 -25.15 -28.93 -4.24
CA TRP A 800 -25.61 -27.55 -4.32
C TRP A 800 -24.42 -26.61 -4.24
N ARG A 801 -24.42 -25.60 -5.11
CA ARG A 801 -23.48 -24.48 -5.07
C ARG A 801 -24.24 -23.21 -4.72
N CYS A 802 -23.79 -22.52 -3.69
CA CYS A 802 -24.43 -21.34 -3.14
C CYS A 802 -23.42 -20.20 -2.97
N PHE A 803 -23.87 -18.97 -3.19
CA PHE A 803 -23.02 -17.79 -3.16
C PHE A 803 -23.81 -16.51 -2.86
N ASN A 804 -23.13 -15.46 -2.43
CA ASN A 804 -23.73 -14.15 -2.21
C ASN A 804 -23.45 -13.21 -3.38
N LEU A 805 -24.47 -12.50 -3.85
CA LEU A 805 -24.35 -11.45 -4.86
C LEU A 805 -25.10 -10.21 -4.33
N SER A 806 -24.37 -9.11 -4.14
CA SER A 806 -24.93 -7.85 -3.61
C SER A 806 -25.70 -8.03 -2.29
N GLY A 807 -25.17 -8.86 -1.37
CA GLY A 807 -25.78 -9.16 -0.08
C GLY A 807 -26.98 -10.13 -0.12
N VAL A 808 -27.34 -10.65 -1.30
CA VAL A 808 -28.40 -11.65 -1.47
C VAL A 808 -27.78 -13.01 -1.75
N GLY A 809 -28.11 -14.02 -0.95
CA GLY A 809 -27.67 -15.39 -1.16
C GLY A 809 -28.48 -16.09 -2.26
N TYR A 810 -27.78 -16.71 -3.21
CA TYR A 810 -28.32 -17.54 -4.28
C TYR A 810 -27.78 -18.96 -4.18
N CYS A 811 -28.58 -19.95 -4.61
CA CYS A 811 -28.14 -21.33 -4.81
C CYS A 811 -28.62 -21.86 -6.16
N HIS A 812 -27.84 -22.75 -6.74
CA HIS A 812 -28.27 -23.56 -7.88
C HIS A 812 -27.72 -24.99 -7.76
N THR A 813 -28.32 -25.91 -8.51
CA THR A 813 -27.83 -27.29 -8.56
C THR A 813 -26.53 -27.37 -9.37
N CYS A 814 -25.56 -28.14 -8.88
CA CYS A 814 -24.23 -28.29 -9.47
C CYS A 814 -23.89 -29.76 -9.82
N GLY A 815 -24.78 -30.69 -9.48
CA GLY A 815 -24.65 -32.11 -9.82
C GLY A 815 -25.79 -32.95 -9.25
N ASP A 816 -26.28 -33.91 -10.02
CA ASP A 816 -27.39 -34.80 -9.69
C ASP A 816 -27.10 -36.22 -10.21
N LEU A 817 -26.96 -37.17 -9.28
CA LEU A 817 -26.63 -38.56 -9.61
C LEU A 817 -27.72 -39.25 -10.42
N ASN A 818 -28.95 -38.72 -10.48
CA ASN A 818 -30.00 -39.33 -11.29
C ASN A 818 -29.77 -39.11 -12.79
N ILE A 819 -28.92 -38.15 -13.16
CA ILE A 819 -28.56 -37.84 -14.55
C ILE A 819 -27.38 -38.70 -14.99
N ASN A 820 -26.23 -38.52 -14.34
CA ASN A 820 -25.05 -39.35 -14.51
C ASN A 820 -24.13 -39.23 -13.27
N LEU A 821 -23.51 -40.34 -12.91
CA LEU A 821 -22.53 -40.47 -11.81
C LEU A 821 -21.42 -41.40 -12.32
N ASP A 822 -20.21 -40.86 -12.41
CA ASP A 822 -19.04 -41.58 -12.89
C ASP A 822 -17.93 -41.63 -11.82
N TYR A 823 -17.13 -42.70 -11.87
CA TYR A 823 -16.04 -42.95 -10.92
C TYR A 823 -14.71 -43.04 -11.65
N GLN A 824 -13.77 -42.16 -11.31
CA GLN A 824 -12.45 -42.11 -11.96
C GLN A 824 -11.33 -42.08 -10.91
N LEU A 825 -10.29 -42.89 -11.08
CA LEU A 825 -9.09 -42.73 -10.26
C LEU A 825 -8.42 -41.40 -10.63
N VAL A 826 -8.06 -40.59 -9.63
CA VAL A 826 -7.40 -39.29 -9.84
C VAL A 826 -6.07 -39.46 -10.58
N LYS A 827 -5.33 -40.52 -10.25
CA LYS A 827 -4.15 -40.97 -10.99
C LYS A 827 -4.39 -42.36 -11.55
N GLN A 828 -4.24 -42.50 -12.87
CA GLN A 828 -4.44 -43.78 -13.53
C GLN A 828 -3.44 -44.81 -12.99
N ASN A 829 -3.96 -45.96 -12.56
CA ASN A 829 -3.22 -47.08 -11.97
C ASN A 829 -2.58 -46.83 -10.59
N ASP A 830 -2.95 -45.76 -9.88
CA ASP A 830 -2.43 -45.45 -8.55
C ASP A 830 -3.58 -45.22 -7.55
N LEU A 831 -3.83 -46.21 -6.69
CA LEU A 831 -4.86 -46.13 -5.65
C LEU A 831 -4.54 -45.08 -4.58
N SER A 832 -3.27 -44.69 -4.43
CA SER A 832 -2.89 -43.65 -3.47
C SER A 832 -3.22 -42.23 -3.96
N GLY A 833 -3.48 -42.07 -5.26
CA GLY A 833 -3.91 -40.79 -5.84
C GLY A 833 -5.34 -40.37 -5.48
N GLY A 834 -6.19 -41.29 -5.02
CA GLY A 834 -7.59 -41.01 -4.67
C GLY A 834 -8.61 -41.38 -5.75
N LEU A 835 -9.88 -41.05 -5.51
CA LEU A 835 -11.05 -41.39 -6.34
C LEU A 835 -11.93 -40.17 -6.58
N SER A 836 -12.14 -39.78 -7.83
CA SER A 836 -13.08 -38.73 -8.25
C SER A 836 -14.49 -39.29 -8.45
N LEU A 837 -15.47 -38.64 -7.83
CA LEU A 837 -16.90 -38.85 -8.01
C LEU A 837 -17.47 -37.71 -8.86
N ASN A 838 -17.91 -38.01 -10.08
CA ASN A 838 -18.30 -37.00 -11.04
C ASN A 838 -19.83 -36.98 -11.16
N TYR A 839 -20.47 -35.91 -10.66
CA TYR A 839 -21.91 -35.70 -10.67
C TYR A 839 -22.31 -34.72 -11.78
N GLU A 840 -23.04 -35.17 -12.80
CA GLU A 840 -23.47 -34.31 -13.92
C GLU A 840 -24.89 -33.75 -13.72
N GLY A 841 -25.41 -33.01 -14.72
CA GLY A 841 -26.82 -32.65 -14.78
C GLY A 841 -27.28 -31.46 -13.94
N GLY A 842 -26.34 -30.64 -13.44
CA GLY A 842 -26.62 -29.41 -12.72
C GLY A 842 -27.21 -28.30 -13.60
N TYR A 843 -27.77 -27.28 -12.95
CA TYR A 843 -28.35 -26.10 -13.60
C TYR A 843 -27.32 -25.40 -14.49
N GLY A 844 -27.71 -25.01 -15.71
CA GLY A 844 -26.80 -24.32 -16.62
C GLY A 844 -25.67 -25.19 -17.20
N GLN A 845 -25.83 -26.52 -17.19
CA GLN A 845 -24.83 -27.54 -17.58
C GLN A 845 -23.63 -27.63 -16.62
N TYR A 846 -23.84 -27.35 -15.34
CA TYR A 846 -22.82 -27.59 -14.34
C TYR A 846 -22.70 -29.09 -14.03
N GLU A 847 -21.49 -29.52 -13.70
CA GLU A 847 -21.14 -30.82 -13.16
C GLU A 847 -20.17 -30.62 -11.98
N THR A 848 -20.05 -31.56 -11.05
CA THR A 848 -19.13 -31.43 -9.91
C THR A 848 -18.28 -32.68 -9.78
N HIS A 849 -16.98 -32.51 -9.58
CA HIS A 849 -16.03 -33.59 -9.33
C HIS A 849 -15.63 -33.56 -7.86
N VAL A 850 -16.08 -34.53 -7.06
CA VAL A 850 -15.66 -34.67 -5.65
C VAL A 850 -14.51 -35.68 -5.60
N GLN A 851 -13.29 -35.19 -5.44
CA GLN A 851 -12.08 -36.02 -5.36
C GLN A 851 -11.82 -36.46 -3.93
N LEU A 852 -12.10 -37.73 -3.65
CA LEU A 852 -11.87 -38.36 -2.37
C LEU A 852 -10.40 -38.77 -2.21
N ILE A 853 -9.79 -38.32 -1.12
CA ILE A 853 -8.37 -38.47 -0.80
C ILE A 853 -8.24 -39.23 0.52
N CYS A 854 -7.28 -40.16 0.57
CA CYS A 854 -7.08 -41.01 1.74
C CYS A 854 -6.56 -40.17 2.90
N ASN A 855 -7.29 -40.16 4.01
CA ASN A 855 -6.82 -39.63 5.27
C ASN A 855 -7.30 -40.54 6.40
N GLU A 856 -6.39 -41.32 6.99
CA GLU A 856 -6.71 -42.26 8.07
C GLU A 856 -7.10 -41.55 9.38
N SER A 857 -6.81 -40.26 9.50
CA SER A 857 -7.17 -39.45 10.68
C SER A 857 -8.66 -39.11 10.72
N ILE A 858 -9.34 -39.10 9.57
CA ILE A 858 -10.78 -38.85 9.45
C ILE A 858 -11.53 -40.14 9.77
N LYS A 859 -12.37 -40.12 10.81
CA LYS A 859 -12.92 -41.35 11.39
C LYS A 859 -14.20 -41.79 10.69
N GLY A 860 -14.28 -43.08 10.37
CA GLY A 860 -15.54 -43.73 9.98
C GLY A 860 -16.12 -43.22 8.66
N ASN A 861 -17.31 -42.65 8.72
CA ASN A 861 -18.13 -42.18 7.60
C ASN A 861 -18.01 -40.67 7.32
N GLU A 862 -17.14 -39.99 8.06
CA GLU A 862 -16.91 -38.55 7.91
C GLU A 862 -16.20 -38.23 6.59
N VAL A 863 -16.49 -37.03 6.09
CA VAL A 863 -15.83 -36.38 4.97
C VAL A 863 -15.46 -34.98 5.41
N ASP A 864 -14.22 -34.59 5.17
CA ASP A 864 -13.70 -33.27 5.47
C ASP A 864 -13.35 -32.60 4.14
N PHE A 865 -14.03 -31.51 3.76
CA PHE A 865 -13.69 -30.83 2.51
C PHE A 865 -12.48 -29.95 2.76
N ASP A 866 -11.65 -29.86 1.73
CA ASP A 866 -10.60 -28.85 1.72
C ASP A 866 -11.22 -27.45 1.55
N ASP A 867 -10.62 -26.45 2.19
CA ASP A 867 -11.05 -25.06 2.12
C ASP A 867 -10.89 -24.47 0.71
N VAL A 868 -10.10 -25.13 -0.14
CA VAL A 868 -9.82 -24.71 -1.52
C VAL A 868 -10.15 -25.80 -2.53
N GLY A 869 -10.74 -25.41 -3.64
CA GLY A 869 -10.97 -26.28 -4.80
C GLY A 869 -10.61 -25.62 -6.12
N PHE A 870 -10.77 -26.36 -7.20
CA PHE A 870 -10.45 -25.89 -8.55
C PHE A 870 -11.72 -25.59 -9.34
N PHE A 871 -11.74 -24.50 -10.09
CA PHE A 871 -12.87 -24.18 -10.96
C PHE A 871 -12.43 -23.52 -12.27
N THR A 872 -12.79 -24.14 -13.39
CA THR A 872 -12.68 -23.54 -14.71
C THR A 872 -14.05 -23.10 -15.21
N TYR A 873 -14.18 -21.81 -15.49
CA TYR A 873 -15.43 -21.26 -16.03
C TYR A 873 -15.87 -21.91 -17.35
N GLN A 874 -14.91 -22.34 -18.17
CA GLN A 874 -15.19 -22.96 -19.46
C GLN A 874 -15.84 -24.34 -19.32
N MET A 875 -15.45 -25.12 -18.30
CA MET A 875 -15.99 -26.46 -18.06
C MET A 875 -17.23 -26.44 -17.16
N LYS A 876 -17.49 -25.34 -16.44
CA LYS A 876 -18.56 -25.24 -15.43
C LYS A 876 -18.51 -26.40 -14.43
N SER A 877 -17.28 -26.74 -14.03
CA SER A 877 -16.98 -27.99 -13.35
C SER A 877 -16.12 -27.72 -12.11
N PRO A 878 -16.71 -27.40 -10.95
CA PRO A 878 -15.95 -27.35 -9.70
C PRO A 878 -15.40 -28.72 -9.34
N ILE A 879 -14.13 -28.74 -8.97
CA ILE A 879 -13.43 -29.87 -8.39
C ILE A 879 -13.24 -29.59 -6.91
N ILE A 880 -13.84 -30.42 -6.06
CA ILE A 880 -13.80 -30.33 -4.61
C ILE A 880 -12.90 -31.46 -4.08
N PHE A 881 -11.88 -31.11 -3.30
CA PHE A 881 -11.05 -32.10 -2.61
C PHE A 881 -11.69 -32.46 -1.27
N ALA A 882 -11.73 -33.75 -0.96
CA ALA A 882 -12.44 -34.26 0.19
C ALA A 882 -11.66 -35.41 0.85
N HIS A 883 -11.34 -35.28 2.13
CA HIS A 883 -10.58 -36.27 2.88
C HIS A 883 -11.50 -37.29 3.57
N THR A 884 -11.18 -38.58 3.43
CA THR A 884 -11.90 -39.66 4.10
C THR A 884 -11.03 -40.91 4.26
N SER A 885 -11.26 -41.69 5.32
CA SER A 885 -10.58 -42.98 5.51
C SER A 885 -11.17 -44.12 4.67
N LEU A 886 -12.36 -43.95 4.09
CA LEU A 886 -13.05 -45.01 3.35
C LEU A 886 -12.35 -45.40 2.05
N ILE A 887 -11.58 -44.49 1.44
CA ILE A 887 -10.86 -44.74 0.18
C ILE A 887 -9.38 -45.06 0.39
N CYS A 888 -8.94 -45.22 1.64
CA CYS A 888 -7.57 -45.63 1.92
C CYS A 888 -7.30 -47.05 1.41
N PRO A 889 -6.23 -47.28 0.62
CA PRO A 889 -5.95 -48.60 0.04
C PRO A 889 -5.73 -49.68 1.09
N LYS A 890 -6.54 -50.75 1.05
CA LYS A 890 -6.44 -51.91 1.95
C LYS A 890 -5.75 -53.07 1.23
N SER A 891 -4.91 -53.83 1.92
CA SER A 891 -4.29 -55.04 1.35
C SER A 891 -5.34 -56.15 1.16
N THR A 892 -5.34 -56.83 0.01
CA THR A 892 -6.27 -57.90 -0.37
C THR A 892 -5.84 -59.28 0.13
N GLY A 893 -4.78 -59.37 0.92
CA GLY A 893 -4.36 -60.62 1.55
C GLY A 893 -5.46 -61.18 2.44
N PRO A 894 -5.58 -62.52 2.59
CA PRO A 894 -6.49 -63.11 3.56
C PRO A 894 -6.08 -62.61 4.95
N THR A 895 -6.81 -61.64 5.48
CA THR A 895 -6.70 -61.24 6.87
C THR A 895 -6.97 -62.50 7.69
N THR A 896 -5.90 -63.10 8.21
CA THR A 896 -6.00 -64.09 9.27
C THR A 896 -6.85 -63.44 10.34
N ALA A 897 -7.99 -64.06 10.64
CA ALA A 897 -8.99 -63.53 11.54
C ALA A 897 -8.28 -62.91 12.76
N PRO A 898 -8.51 -61.62 13.07
CA PRO A 898 -7.91 -61.01 14.22
C PRO A 898 -8.29 -61.86 15.43
N THR A 899 -7.28 -62.42 16.10
CA THR A 899 -7.48 -63.07 17.38
C THR A 899 -8.05 -61.99 18.28
N SER A 900 -9.32 -62.12 18.66
CA SER A 900 -9.99 -61.22 19.58
C SER A 900 -9.24 -61.25 20.91
N ALA A 901 -8.32 -60.31 21.09
CA ALA A 901 -7.74 -60.00 22.38
C ALA A 901 -8.89 -59.57 23.31
N PRO A 902 -8.90 -60.03 24.57
CA PRO A 902 -9.95 -59.67 25.52
C PRO A 902 -10.08 -58.16 25.62
N ILE A 903 -11.29 -57.66 25.37
CA ILE A 903 -11.70 -56.30 25.65
C ILE A 903 -11.48 -56.10 27.16
N THR A 904 -10.46 -55.32 27.49
CA THR A 904 -10.29 -54.78 28.84
C THR A 904 -11.46 -53.83 29.07
N PRO A 905 -12.20 -53.93 30.19
CA PRO A 905 -13.35 -53.08 30.44
C PRO A 905 -12.91 -51.62 30.40
N THR A 906 -13.48 -50.90 29.44
CA THR A 906 -13.44 -49.45 29.30
C THR A 906 -13.82 -48.84 30.64
N THR A 907 -12.86 -48.13 31.24
CA THR A 907 -13.09 -47.21 32.34
C THR A 907 -14.28 -46.32 32.03
N GLU A 908 -15.12 -46.17 33.05
CA GLU A 908 -16.27 -45.26 33.15
C GLU A 908 -16.10 -43.95 32.35
N PRO A 909 -17.19 -43.44 31.74
CA PRO A 909 -17.17 -42.12 31.14
C PRO A 909 -16.74 -41.10 32.19
N THR A 910 -15.60 -40.47 31.98
CA THR A 910 -15.25 -39.26 32.71
C THR A 910 -16.31 -38.23 32.34
N ILE A 911 -17.17 -37.96 33.31
CA ILE A 911 -18.19 -36.93 33.27
C ILE A 911 -17.49 -35.64 32.85
N SER A 912 -17.83 -35.13 31.66
CA SER A 912 -17.51 -33.77 31.27
C SER A 912 -18.04 -32.85 32.38
N PRO A 913 -17.19 -32.03 33.03
CA PRO A 913 -17.66 -31.17 34.10
C PRO A 913 -18.75 -30.25 33.53
N GLU A 914 -19.89 -30.20 34.22
CA GLU A 914 -20.88 -29.15 34.03
C GLU A 914 -20.16 -27.79 33.92
N PRO A 915 -20.64 -26.87 33.05
CA PRO A 915 -20.15 -25.51 33.04
C PRO A 915 -20.50 -24.89 34.40
N GLY A 916 -19.59 -25.05 35.37
CA GLY A 916 -19.69 -24.43 36.67
C GLY A 916 -19.82 -22.94 36.45
N GLU A 917 -20.84 -22.35 37.06
CA GLU A 917 -21.05 -20.90 37.15
C GLU A 917 -19.70 -20.24 37.45
N ARG A 918 -19.09 -19.68 36.40
CA ARG A 918 -17.88 -18.89 36.54
C ARG A 918 -18.31 -17.67 37.33
N SER A 919 -17.94 -17.61 38.60
CA SER A 919 -18.02 -16.38 39.37
C SER A 919 -17.36 -15.28 38.54
N ASN A 920 -18.13 -14.24 38.20
CA ASN A 920 -17.79 -13.15 37.28
C ASN A 920 -16.69 -12.21 37.80
N VAL A 921 -15.82 -12.70 38.67
CA VAL A 921 -14.81 -11.91 39.38
C VAL A 921 -13.46 -12.57 39.14
N THR A 922 -12.82 -12.18 38.05
CA THR A 922 -11.44 -12.58 37.75
C THR A 922 -10.52 -12.03 38.82
N GLY A 923 -9.42 -12.72 39.16
CA GLY A 923 -8.44 -12.22 40.14
C GLY A 923 -7.93 -10.80 39.81
N GLY A 924 -7.91 -10.44 38.52
CA GLY A 924 -7.62 -9.07 38.06
C GLY A 924 -8.65 -8.04 38.51
N SER A 925 -9.94 -8.38 38.53
CA SER A 925 -11.00 -7.49 39.03
C SER A 925 -10.92 -7.24 40.53
N ILE A 926 -10.50 -8.23 41.33
CA ILE A 926 -10.26 -8.06 42.77
C ILE A 926 -9.05 -7.15 43.01
N PHE A 927 -7.97 -7.34 42.26
CA PHE A 927 -6.79 -6.47 42.32
C PHE A 927 -7.14 -5.02 41.96
N LEU A 928 -7.85 -4.81 40.85
CA LEU A 928 -8.31 -3.48 40.42
C LEU A 928 -9.23 -2.84 41.46
N PHE A 929 -10.14 -3.61 42.07
CA PHE A 929 -11.00 -3.11 43.13
C PHE A 929 -10.21 -2.64 44.36
N ILE A 930 -9.18 -3.40 44.78
CA ILE A 930 -8.30 -3.02 45.90
C ILE A 930 -7.54 -1.72 45.58
N VAL A 931 -7.02 -1.59 44.36
CA VAL A 931 -6.29 -0.38 43.93
C VAL A 931 -7.22 0.84 43.90
N ILE A 932 -8.41 0.71 43.32
CA ILE A 932 -9.41 1.79 43.26
C ILE A 932 -9.89 2.16 44.67
N ALA A 933 -10.17 1.18 45.53
CA ALA A 933 -10.57 1.45 46.90
C ALA A 933 -9.46 2.16 47.69
N GLY A 934 -8.19 1.77 47.50
CA GLY A 934 -7.04 2.44 48.08
C GLY A 934 -6.88 3.89 47.61
N LEU A 935 -7.06 4.14 46.31
CA LEU A 935 -7.03 5.48 45.72
C LEU A 935 -8.13 6.38 46.30
N VAL A 936 -9.38 5.87 46.36
CA VAL A 936 -10.52 6.62 46.91
C VAL A 936 -10.31 6.94 48.38
N LEU A 937 -9.81 5.99 49.17
CA LEU A 937 -9.47 6.22 50.58
C LEU A 937 -8.36 7.26 50.75
N TYR A 938 -7.31 7.18 49.93
CA TYR A 938 -6.23 8.17 49.94
C TYR A 938 -6.74 9.58 49.63
N LEU A 939 -7.59 9.74 48.61
CA LEU A 939 -8.17 11.04 48.27
C LEU A 939 -9.11 11.55 49.36
N ALA A 940 -10.00 10.71 49.87
CA ALA A 940 -10.95 11.10 50.92
C ALA A 940 -10.23 11.50 52.21
N ILE A 941 -9.25 10.71 52.67
CA ILE A 941 -8.47 11.01 53.86
C ILE A 941 -7.59 12.24 53.63
N GLY A 942 -6.92 12.34 52.48
CA GLY A 942 -6.06 13.47 52.15
C GLY A 942 -6.81 14.80 52.08
N VAL A 943 -7.99 14.82 51.46
CA VAL A 943 -8.87 16.00 51.46
C VAL A 943 -9.36 16.33 52.87
N LEU A 944 -9.75 15.34 53.67
CA LEU A 944 -10.20 15.55 55.05
C LEU A 944 -9.08 16.13 55.92
N VAL A 945 -7.86 15.60 55.82
CA VAL A 945 -6.69 16.07 56.55
C VAL A 945 -6.29 17.48 56.09
N GLY A 946 -6.31 17.75 54.78
CA GLY A 946 -6.09 19.08 54.21
C GLY A 946 -7.10 20.08 54.72
N PHE A 947 -8.40 19.72 54.72
CA PHE A 947 -9.48 20.56 55.23
C PHE A 947 -9.32 20.89 56.72
N VAL A 948 -8.99 19.91 57.56
CA VAL A 948 -8.76 20.12 59.00
C VAL A 948 -7.53 21.00 59.26
N ARG A 949 -6.45 20.86 58.47
CA ARG A 949 -5.21 21.61 58.67
C ARG A 949 -5.23 23.02 58.12
N GLN A 950 -5.81 23.20 56.93
CA GLN A 950 -5.67 24.42 56.13
C GLN A 950 -6.98 25.21 55.99
N GLY A 951 -8.12 24.63 56.39
CA GLY A 951 -9.43 25.27 56.27
C GLY A 951 -9.96 25.36 54.84
N THR A 952 -9.28 24.74 53.88
CA THR A 952 -9.61 24.74 52.46
C THR A 952 -9.71 23.31 51.94
N LEU A 953 -10.71 23.04 51.09
CA LEU A 953 -10.83 21.77 50.36
C LEU A 953 -9.83 21.77 49.21
N GLY A 954 -8.67 21.15 49.42
CA GLY A 954 -7.63 20.98 48.40
C GLY A 954 -7.35 19.50 48.13
N PHE A 955 -6.96 19.19 46.90
CA PHE A 955 -6.57 17.83 46.50
C PHE A 955 -5.21 17.47 47.13
N PRO A 956 -5.03 16.28 47.73
CA PRO A 956 -3.78 15.91 48.39
C PRO A 956 -2.67 15.67 47.36
N ASN A 957 -1.53 16.35 47.54
CA ASN A 957 -0.38 16.32 46.62
C ASN A 957 -0.79 16.71 45.19
N ALA A 958 -1.45 17.87 45.03
CA ALA A 958 -1.93 18.36 43.73
C ALA A 958 -0.84 18.36 42.65
N ASP A 959 0.37 18.82 42.97
CA ASP A 959 1.52 18.88 42.07
C ASP A 959 1.87 17.50 41.48
N PHE A 960 1.82 16.44 42.30
CA PHE A 960 2.06 15.06 41.83
C PHE A 960 0.98 14.60 40.85
N TRP A 961 -0.29 14.91 41.11
CA TRP A 961 -1.39 14.49 40.24
C TRP A 961 -1.37 15.22 38.91
N GLU A 962 -0.95 16.48 38.90
CA GLU A 962 -0.75 17.27 37.69
C GLU A 962 0.31 16.62 36.78
N GLU A 963 1.51 16.35 37.31
CA GLU A 963 2.58 15.65 36.58
C GLU A 963 2.17 14.24 36.13
N PHE A 964 1.44 13.51 36.99
CA PHE A 964 0.96 12.16 36.65
C PHE A 964 -0.02 12.19 35.46
N PHE A 965 -0.95 13.15 35.43
CA PHE A 965 -1.89 13.28 34.30
C PHE A 965 -1.19 13.71 33.01
N GLU A 966 -0.20 14.60 33.08
CA GLU A 966 0.63 14.95 31.93
C GLU A 966 1.36 13.74 31.35
N CYS A 967 1.94 12.89 32.21
CA CYS A 967 2.58 11.64 31.78
C CYS A 967 1.59 10.65 31.14
N VAL A 968 0.39 10.51 31.70
CA VAL A 968 -0.66 9.63 31.14
C VAL A 968 -1.13 10.16 29.78
N VAL A 969 -1.35 11.47 29.64
CA VAL A 969 -1.70 12.09 28.36
C VAL A 969 -0.59 11.86 27.34
N ALA A 970 0.67 12.12 27.70
CA ALA A 970 1.81 11.88 26.82
C ALA A 970 1.91 10.41 26.38
N ALA A 971 1.71 9.45 27.29
CA ALA A 971 1.72 8.02 26.98
C ALA A 971 0.55 7.61 26.06
N VAL A 972 -0.66 8.11 26.33
CA VAL A 972 -1.84 7.87 25.49
C VAL A 972 -1.65 8.48 24.11
N THR A 973 -1.19 9.72 24.02
CA THR A 973 -0.86 10.37 22.74
C THR A 973 0.22 9.58 22.00
N PHE A 974 1.27 9.11 22.67
CA PHE A 974 2.31 8.28 22.05
C PHE A 974 1.76 6.95 21.52
N ILE A 975 0.91 6.27 22.29
CA ILE A 975 0.27 4.99 21.90
C ILE A 975 -0.66 5.19 20.70
N PHE A 976 -1.50 6.23 20.70
CA PHE A 976 -2.47 6.47 19.62
C PHE A 976 -1.88 7.14 18.38
N THR A 977 -0.75 7.84 18.50
CA THR A 977 -0.04 8.42 17.35
C THR A 977 1.07 7.52 16.81
N CYS A 978 1.32 6.36 17.43
CA CYS A 978 2.40 5.43 17.07
C CYS A 978 3.77 6.12 16.86
N GLY A 979 4.04 7.19 17.62
CA GLY A 979 5.26 8.00 17.46
C GLY A 979 5.35 8.84 16.17
N LYS A 980 4.33 8.84 15.29
CA LYS A 980 4.30 9.64 14.06
C LYS A 980 3.72 11.03 14.34
N LYS A 981 4.55 11.97 14.81
CA LYS A 981 4.24 13.41 14.72
C LYS A 981 4.69 13.94 13.37
N GLY A 982 3.76 14.51 12.60
CA GLY A 982 4.10 15.28 11.39
C GLY A 982 4.95 16.52 11.75
N PRO A 983 5.73 17.07 10.81
CA PRO A 983 6.75 18.10 11.07
C PRO A 983 6.22 19.44 11.62
N SER A 984 4.91 19.66 11.64
CA SER A 984 4.31 21.00 11.77
C SER A 984 4.06 21.49 13.21
N SER A 985 4.47 20.77 14.26
CA SER A 985 4.21 21.20 15.66
C SER A 985 5.45 21.54 16.51
N LEU A 986 6.65 21.52 15.93
CA LEU A 986 7.91 21.68 16.67
C LEU A 986 8.28 23.13 17.07
N MET A 987 7.42 24.13 16.83
CA MET A 987 7.70 25.53 17.22
C MET A 987 7.02 26.01 18.51
N ALA A 988 6.21 25.20 19.21
CA ALA A 988 5.49 25.65 20.41
C ALA A 988 6.05 25.11 21.76
N ASP A 989 6.80 24.00 21.78
CA ASP A 989 7.11 23.27 23.04
C ASP A 989 8.55 23.44 23.57
N GLY A 990 9.33 24.38 23.04
CA GLY A 990 10.70 24.64 23.47
C GLY A 990 10.88 25.17 24.90
N GLN A 991 9.80 25.37 25.68
CA GLN A 991 9.86 25.91 27.05
C GLN A 991 9.60 24.90 28.17
N LEU A 992 9.25 23.64 27.86
CA LEU A 992 8.95 22.63 28.89
C LEU A 992 10.16 21.78 29.31
N TYR A 993 11.20 21.67 28.48
CA TYR A 993 12.39 20.87 28.79
C TYR A 993 13.42 21.55 29.70
N GLU A 994 13.28 22.85 29.96
CA GLU A 994 14.23 23.63 30.79
C GLU A 994 13.89 23.62 32.30
N LYS A 995 12.79 22.98 32.72
CA LYS A 995 12.37 22.93 34.15
C LYS A 995 12.59 21.59 34.85
N ALA A 996 13.05 20.54 34.15
CA ALA A 996 13.32 19.23 34.74
C ALA A 996 14.79 19.01 35.18
N VAL A 997 15.65 20.02 35.05
CA VAL A 997 17.07 19.98 35.50
C VAL A 997 17.41 21.19 36.38
N ALA A 998 16.52 21.52 37.33
CA ALA A 998 16.80 22.45 38.43
C ALA A 998 16.35 21.86 39.76
#